data_AF-A0A2K2F4S2-F1
#
_entry.id   AF-A0A2K2F4S2-F1
#
_cell.length_a   1.000
_cell.length_b   1.000
_cell.length_c   1.000
_cell.angle_alpha   90.00
_cell.angle_beta   90.00
_cell.angle_gamma   90.00
#
_symmetry.space_group_name_H-M   'P 1'
#
loop_
_entity.id
_entity.type
_entity.pdbx_description
1 polymer ?
#
loop_
_entity_poly.entity_id
_entity_poly.type
_entity_poly.pdbx_seq_one_letter_code
_entity_poly.pdbx_strand_id
1 'polypeptide(L)'
;MLLILAYNALICKLVSICEVMAVKGFTRKLLSGLLVFSVLIYAFPSATMGAETAWEDRLDAVSRWIGLEPSSVVGKVELSGFTPVLGSGVQMTEEGLLLPVDGAVEFTLDAPREGGYNLVLEYRLETGKVLKNTVSIHWEGGDILACIPALWSDESKTYAKDRYGNEVIPRQVMVEGSHLEYVKAYADLDKSPVSIKLAAGKTRFVLKNNTQPIILKAIYLVSELETPGYGEYLETYAGKTEGSGMVIIEAEDYAMKSDSFVRPANDQNPALYPYKSDSRLLNVIDGYSWREAGQKILWEFEVKTPGFYSIGFRYAQGYKEGMPVFRNIEIDGCLPFEEARCYPFRYTGMDYENNVLMKSGKEPLKVWLDSGKHTIAMEADARPVKEAVDTIRAIIEEINDTGTDIRKLSGSSQDSGRTWDIKQYMPDVENKLEEWANRLDEVYDELWKISGSKPAFALNIQLAAKNLRDLSKEPKKIPSRLSKFSEGSGSAAQLLADLLVELSEQPLSLDRIYIFSGEKLPSANVGFLAKIWEGIKAFARSFLKSSRSYAVSSGKNENELSVWVNRPIQLVETMQQMIDRDFTPESGIKVKLSVMPNEQKLILAGASRTNPDAALGISAHIPYELAIRGAVKDLTEFDDFLPYVGREYNLETLVPFYVDGKIYGVAETQDFFVLAYRKDILQKLGISIPQTWEDVKEIMPELKRHSMNFYVTMAGWSGLKPFYTTSPFIFQNGGSIYSPDGLRTAINSQESIKGFELMTELFSIYSVAQNAPSFYNNFRYGTMPIGIANFGNYVALMNAAPEIAGQWDIAPSPGVKDEKGDIVRYQAAVDRSDIIFSNSSRHEDSWKFLKWWLSKDVQLEFAYTMQTKFGPEYMWNTANMEAFQDLPIPEKHKEVILEQWKWIKEMPRHPAGYMVEREISNAWTDVVMNGRSLRASVDKAALVANREMERKLEEFGYIKDGRVVREYAIPDGDDIRKKVKEAE
;
A
#
# COMPACT_ATOMS: atom_id res chain seq x y z
N MET A 1 -16.71 7.97 -35.80
CA MET A 1 -17.38 8.19 -37.11
C MET A 1 -18.90 7.96 -37.08
N LEU A 2 -19.40 6.86 -36.49
CA LEU A 2 -20.84 6.58 -36.37
C LEU A 2 -21.63 7.62 -35.54
N LEU A 3 -21.02 8.19 -34.49
CA LEU A 3 -21.61 9.26 -33.67
C LEU A 3 -21.80 10.58 -34.44
N ILE A 4 -20.87 10.92 -35.34
CA ILE A 4 -20.94 12.13 -36.17
C ILE A 4 -22.06 11.98 -37.22
N LEU A 5 -22.22 10.79 -37.78
CA LEU A 5 -23.32 10.47 -38.69
C LEU A 5 -24.69 10.49 -37.99
N ALA A 6 -24.78 9.99 -36.75
CA ALA A 6 -26.01 10.05 -35.95
C ALA A 6 -26.38 11.49 -35.57
N TYR A 7 -25.38 12.33 -35.24
CA TYR A 7 -25.57 13.73 -34.89
C TYR A 7 -26.03 14.57 -36.11
N ASN A 8 -25.41 14.37 -37.28
CA ASN A 8 -25.84 15.04 -38.52
C ASN A 8 -27.24 14.61 -38.97
N ALA A 9 -27.62 13.34 -38.75
CA ALA A 9 -28.98 12.86 -39.01
C ALA A 9 -30.03 13.50 -38.09
N LEU A 10 -29.67 13.79 -36.83
CA LEU A 10 -30.52 14.47 -35.86
C LEU A 10 -30.74 15.95 -36.24
N ILE A 11 -29.69 16.63 -36.68
CA ILE A 11 -29.76 18.02 -37.16
C ILE A 11 -30.62 18.12 -38.42
N CYS A 12 -30.46 17.20 -39.39
CA CYS A 12 -31.32 17.18 -40.58
C CYS A 12 -32.80 16.94 -40.24
N LYS A 13 -33.11 16.11 -39.24
CA LYS A 13 -34.49 15.93 -38.76
C LYS A 13 -35.05 17.17 -38.07
N LEU A 14 -34.24 17.87 -37.27
CA LEU A 14 -34.65 19.11 -36.60
C LEU A 14 -34.89 20.26 -37.59
N VAL A 15 -34.07 20.37 -38.64
CA VAL A 15 -34.26 21.37 -39.70
C VAL A 15 -35.54 21.09 -40.49
N SER A 16 -35.84 19.82 -40.79
CA SER A 16 -37.07 19.44 -41.49
C SER A 16 -38.34 19.68 -40.66
N ILE A 17 -38.26 19.52 -39.32
CA ILE A 17 -39.36 19.87 -38.40
C ILE A 17 -39.59 21.39 -38.37
N CYS A 18 -38.52 22.20 -38.45
CA CYS A 18 -38.63 23.66 -38.51
C CYS A 18 -39.25 24.17 -39.84
N GLU A 19 -38.96 23.53 -40.97
CA GLU A 19 -39.58 23.87 -42.26
C GLU A 19 -41.08 23.57 -42.29
N VAL A 20 -41.52 22.47 -41.65
CA VAL A 20 -42.96 22.13 -41.52
C VAL A 20 -43.70 23.10 -40.61
N MET A 21 -43.03 23.66 -39.59
CA MET A 21 -43.63 24.66 -38.70
C MET A 21 -43.72 26.06 -39.31
N ALA A 22 -42.93 26.38 -40.34
CA ALA A 22 -42.95 27.70 -41.00
C ALA A 22 -44.23 27.98 -41.83
N VAL A 23 -45.04 26.96 -42.13
CA VAL A 23 -46.28 27.10 -42.94
C VAL A 23 -47.48 27.58 -42.11
N LYS A 24 -47.41 27.58 -40.77
CA LYS A 24 -48.48 28.09 -39.89
C LYS A 24 -47.98 29.29 -39.10
N GLY A 25 -48.17 30.47 -39.69
CA GLY A 25 -47.70 31.76 -39.19
C GLY A 25 -47.72 31.90 -37.67
N PHE A 26 -46.52 31.89 -37.09
CA PHE A 26 -46.27 32.24 -35.69
C PHE A 26 -45.15 33.29 -35.62
N THR A 27 -45.27 34.18 -34.66
CA THR A 27 -44.77 35.56 -34.68
C THR A 27 -43.25 35.72 -34.49
N ARG A 28 -42.75 36.81 -35.08
CA ARG A 28 -41.36 37.33 -35.20
C ARG A 28 -40.54 37.47 -33.90
N LYS A 29 -41.04 37.06 -32.73
CA LYS A 29 -40.37 37.21 -31.41
C LYS A 29 -39.50 36.01 -31.01
N LEU A 30 -39.66 34.84 -31.62
CA LEU A 30 -38.76 33.69 -31.37
C LEU A 30 -37.45 33.78 -32.16
N LEU A 31 -37.46 34.42 -33.33
CA LEU A 31 -36.29 34.57 -34.20
C LEU A 31 -35.22 35.51 -33.64
N SER A 32 -35.58 36.48 -32.80
CA SER A 32 -34.60 37.35 -32.11
C SER A 32 -33.92 36.67 -30.92
N GLY A 33 -34.53 35.63 -30.33
CA GLY A 33 -33.91 34.84 -29.26
C GLY A 33 -32.90 33.82 -29.77
N LEU A 34 -33.15 33.24 -30.95
CA LEU A 34 -32.26 32.25 -31.58
C LEU A 34 -31.00 32.86 -32.20
N LEU A 35 -31.07 34.11 -32.70
CA LEU A 35 -29.92 34.80 -33.29
C LEU A 35 -28.85 35.22 -32.25
N VAL A 36 -29.26 35.47 -31.00
CA VAL A 36 -28.32 35.72 -29.88
C VAL A 36 -27.68 34.41 -29.39
N PHE A 37 -28.36 33.28 -29.52
CA PHE A 37 -27.81 31.96 -29.21
C PHE A 37 -26.77 31.50 -30.25
N SER A 38 -26.94 31.84 -31.54
CA SER A 38 -25.98 31.48 -32.59
C SER A 38 -24.66 32.25 -32.56
N VAL A 39 -24.62 33.45 -31.96
CA VAL A 39 -23.37 34.23 -31.83
C VAL A 39 -22.57 33.83 -30.56
N LEU A 40 -23.23 33.28 -29.54
CA LEU A 40 -22.55 32.76 -28.34
C LEU A 40 -21.91 31.37 -28.56
N ILE A 41 -22.34 30.61 -29.57
CA ILE A 41 -21.76 29.29 -29.89
C ILE A 41 -20.47 29.40 -30.73
N TYR A 42 -20.23 30.52 -31.42
CA TYR A 42 -18.98 30.75 -32.17
C TYR A 42 -17.84 31.36 -31.35
N ALA A 43 -18.06 31.63 -30.05
CA ALA A 43 -17.04 32.17 -29.13
C ALA A 43 -16.68 31.21 -27.98
N PHE A 44 -17.02 29.93 -28.10
CA PHE A 44 -16.40 28.89 -27.30
C PHE A 44 -15.34 28.19 -28.18
N PRO A 45 -14.05 28.19 -27.78
CA PRO A 45 -13.13 27.24 -28.37
C PRO A 45 -13.70 25.86 -28.09
N SER A 46 -13.95 25.10 -29.15
CA SER A 46 -14.43 23.74 -29.07
C SER A 46 -13.52 22.93 -28.15
N ALA A 47 -14.05 22.48 -27.01
CA ALA A 47 -13.37 21.57 -26.09
C ALA A 47 -12.91 20.26 -26.77
N THR A 48 -13.38 19.98 -27.99
CA THR A 48 -12.95 18.85 -28.82
C THR A 48 -11.59 19.09 -29.51
N MET A 49 -11.25 20.32 -29.90
CA MET A 49 -9.92 20.61 -30.46
C MET A 49 -8.82 20.54 -29.38
N GLY A 50 -9.14 20.94 -28.14
CA GLY A 50 -8.20 20.81 -27.02
C GLY A 50 -7.96 19.35 -26.61
N ALA A 51 -8.94 18.47 -26.81
CA ALA A 51 -8.80 17.04 -26.52
C ALA A 51 -8.01 16.30 -27.62
N GLU A 52 -8.20 16.63 -28.91
CA GLU A 52 -7.41 16.06 -30.01
C GLU A 52 -5.95 16.53 -29.97
N THR A 53 -5.67 17.82 -29.72
CA THR A 53 -4.28 18.29 -29.59
C THR A 53 -3.60 17.77 -28.33
N ALA A 54 -4.31 17.72 -27.18
CA ALA A 54 -3.75 17.14 -25.96
C ALA A 54 -3.50 15.62 -26.09
N TRP A 55 -4.23 14.93 -26.97
CA TRP A 55 -4.02 13.52 -27.27
C TRP A 55 -2.83 13.30 -28.21
N GLU A 56 -2.70 14.09 -29.28
CA GLU A 56 -1.53 14.05 -30.17
C GLU A 56 -0.24 14.44 -29.43
N ASP A 57 -0.30 15.44 -28.54
CA ASP A 57 0.83 15.82 -27.68
C ASP A 57 1.23 14.69 -26.72
N ARG A 58 0.26 13.97 -26.13
CA ARG A 58 0.55 12.78 -25.29
C ARG A 58 1.25 11.67 -26.06
N LEU A 59 0.91 11.43 -27.32
CA LEU A 59 1.55 10.39 -28.14
C LEU A 59 3.03 10.73 -28.42
N ASP A 60 3.37 12.00 -28.64
CA ASP A 60 4.75 12.46 -28.80
C ASP A 60 5.55 12.23 -27.51
N ALA A 61 4.98 12.59 -26.36
CA ALA A 61 5.61 12.40 -25.05
C ALA A 61 5.83 10.92 -24.70
N VAL A 62 4.85 10.04 -24.98
CA VAL A 62 4.96 8.58 -24.74
C VAL A 62 6.09 7.99 -25.58
N SER A 63 6.26 8.45 -26.81
CA SER A 63 7.34 7.99 -27.70
C SER A 63 8.73 8.39 -27.21
N ARG A 64 8.84 9.45 -26.39
CA ARG A 64 10.07 9.94 -25.76
C ARG A 64 10.24 9.48 -24.31
N TRP A 65 9.41 8.56 -23.82
CA TRP A 65 9.55 7.98 -22.48
C TRP A 65 10.91 7.31 -22.29
N ILE A 66 11.39 6.61 -23.31
CA ILE A 66 12.78 6.16 -23.43
C ILE A 66 13.31 6.55 -24.80
N GLY A 67 14.62 6.79 -24.88
CA GLY A 67 15.34 6.98 -26.11
C GLY A 67 15.80 5.62 -26.66
N LEU A 68 15.38 5.32 -27.89
CA LEU A 68 15.80 4.13 -28.61
C LEU A 68 16.33 4.53 -29.98
N GLU A 69 17.65 4.58 -30.15
CA GLU A 69 18.23 4.84 -31.46
C GLU A 69 17.99 3.65 -32.40
N PRO A 70 17.39 3.85 -33.59
CA PRO A 70 17.12 2.74 -34.51
C PRO A 70 18.37 1.95 -34.91
N SER A 71 19.55 2.59 -34.94
CA SER A 71 20.86 1.98 -35.20
C SER A 71 21.32 1.02 -34.11
N SER A 72 20.82 1.17 -32.88
CA SER A 72 21.18 0.32 -31.74
C SER A 72 20.46 -1.04 -31.75
N VAL A 73 19.32 -1.12 -32.45
CA VAL A 73 18.47 -2.32 -32.52
C VAL A 73 19.13 -3.37 -33.40
N VAL A 74 19.56 -4.48 -32.79
CA VAL A 74 20.21 -5.60 -33.49
C VAL A 74 19.27 -6.79 -33.71
N GLY A 75 18.15 -6.83 -33.00
CA GLY A 75 17.14 -7.88 -33.14
C GLY A 75 15.76 -7.41 -32.68
N LYS A 76 14.70 -8.00 -33.24
CA LYS A 76 13.31 -7.73 -32.88
C LYS A 76 12.48 -9.00 -32.98
N VAL A 77 11.63 -9.23 -31.98
CA VAL A 77 10.56 -10.23 -32.02
C VAL A 77 9.23 -9.51 -31.97
N GLU A 78 8.38 -9.81 -32.95
CA GLU A 78 6.99 -9.35 -33.04
C GLU A 78 6.04 -10.53 -32.78
N LEU A 79 4.72 -10.29 -32.87
CA LEU A 79 3.66 -11.26 -32.58
C LEU A 79 3.85 -12.65 -33.20
N SER A 80 4.36 -12.73 -34.43
CA SER A 80 4.58 -14.01 -35.13
C SER A 80 5.76 -14.82 -34.60
N GLY A 81 6.70 -14.19 -33.88
CA GLY A 81 7.88 -14.83 -33.32
C GLY A 81 7.71 -15.31 -31.88
N PHE A 82 6.53 -15.06 -31.28
CA PHE A 82 6.18 -15.52 -29.95
C PHE A 82 5.53 -16.90 -30.00
N THR A 83 6.00 -17.81 -29.13
CA THR A 83 5.39 -19.13 -28.94
C THR A 83 4.80 -19.20 -27.52
N PRO A 84 3.46 -19.15 -27.36
CA PRO A 84 2.82 -19.31 -26.06
C PRO A 84 3.20 -20.63 -25.39
N VAL A 85 3.52 -20.59 -24.10
CA VAL A 85 3.74 -21.81 -23.32
C VAL A 85 2.41 -22.53 -23.13
N LEU A 86 2.39 -23.85 -23.38
CA LEU A 86 1.14 -24.61 -23.39
C LEU A 86 0.45 -24.58 -22.03
N GLY A 87 -0.84 -24.25 -22.01
CA GLY A 87 -1.65 -24.15 -20.78
C GLY A 87 -1.50 -22.84 -20.00
N SER A 88 -0.72 -21.86 -20.48
CA SER A 88 -0.51 -20.58 -19.77
C SER A 88 -1.61 -19.52 -20.01
N GLY A 89 -2.72 -19.87 -20.68
CA GLY A 89 -3.85 -18.96 -20.91
C GLY A 89 -3.58 -17.75 -21.81
N VAL A 90 -2.44 -17.73 -22.51
CA VAL A 90 -2.03 -16.62 -23.39
C VAL A 90 -2.92 -16.56 -24.63
N GLN A 91 -3.36 -15.36 -25.00
CA GLN A 91 -4.29 -15.13 -26.12
C GLN A 91 -3.74 -14.07 -27.08
N MET A 92 -3.98 -14.27 -28.38
CA MET A 92 -3.68 -13.25 -29.38
C MET A 92 -4.87 -12.29 -29.49
N THR A 93 -4.61 -10.98 -29.44
CA THR A 93 -5.60 -9.92 -29.62
C THR A 93 -5.21 -9.04 -30.81
N GLU A 94 -6.09 -8.13 -31.24
CA GLU A 94 -5.74 -7.14 -32.28
C GLU A 94 -4.64 -6.16 -31.82
N GLU A 95 -4.49 -5.96 -30.50
CA GLU A 95 -3.53 -5.03 -29.91
C GLU A 95 -2.18 -5.69 -29.58
N GLY A 96 -2.12 -7.01 -29.47
CA GLY A 96 -0.89 -7.73 -29.15
C GLY A 96 -1.14 -9.11 -28.55
N LEU A 97 -0.14 -9.65 -27.86
CA LEU A 97 -0.26 -10.91 -27.13
C LEU A 97 -0.69 -10.63 -25.69
N LEU A 98 -1.91 -11.02 -25.31
CA LEU A 98 -2.41 -10.94 -23.95
C LEU A 98 -1.78 -12.06 -23.11
N LEU A 99 -0.93 -11.67 -22.15
CA LEU A 99 -0.36 -12.54 -21.14
C LEU A 99 -1.15 -12.34 -19.84
N PRO A 100 -2.01 -13.30 -19.42
CA PRO A 100 -2.60 -13.26 -18.09
C PRO A 100 -1.52 -13.42 -17.01
N VAL A 101 -1.90 -13.37 -15.73
CA VAL A 101 -0.98 -13.71 -14.62
C VAL A 101 -0.48 -15.15 -14.80
N ASP A 102 0.82 -15.38 -14.63
CA ASP A 102 1.58 -16.59 -15.01
C ASP A 102 1.63 -16.92 -16.50
N GLY A 103 0.98 -16.13 -17.35
CA GLY A 103 1.08 -16.25 -18.80
C GLY A 103 2.54 -16.18 -19.22
N ALA A 104 3.00 -17.19 -19.95
CA ALA A 104 4.39 -17.30 -20.36
C ALA A 104 4.49 -17.46 -21.88
N VAL A 105 5.52 -16.83 -22.44
CA VAL A 105 5.80 -16.83 -23.86
C VAL A 105 7.27 -17.09 -24.10
N GLU A 106 7.56 -17.93 -25.08
CA GLU A 106 8.91 -18.18 -25.55
C GLU A 106 9.20 -17.36 -26.80
N PHE A 107 10.45 -16.91 -26.91
CA PHE A 107 10.94 -16.20 -28.08
C PHE A 107 12.43 -16.46 -28.29
N THR A 108 12.92 -16.14 -29.48
CA THR A 108 14.33 -16.30 -29.84
C THR A 108 14.85 -14.99 -30.42
N LEU A 109 15.99 -14.53 -29.90
CA LEU A 109 16.71 -13.37 -30.41
C LEU A 109 18.09 -13.82 -30.92
N ASP A 110 18.57 -13.18 -31.99
CA ASP A 110 19.84 -13.49 -32.63
C ASP A 110 20.85 -12.38 -32.31
N ALA A 111 21.91 -12.71 -31.58
CA ALA A 111 22.98 -11.78 -31.25
C ALA A 111 24.03 -11.80 -32.37
N PRO A 112 24.28 -10.68 -33.08
CA PRO A 112 25.19 -10.68 -34.23
C PRO A 112 26.65 -10.93 -33.86
N ARG A 113 27.04 -10.70 -32.60
CA ARG A 113 28.38 -10.94 -32.05
C ARG A 113 28.27 -11.35 -30.58
N GLU A 114 29.35 -11.89 -30.04
CA GLU A 114 29.47 -12.07 -28.59
C GLU A 114 29.60 -10.70 -27.92
N GLY A 115 28.84 -10.45 -26.85
CA GLY A 115 28.85 -9.17 -26.16
C GLY A 115 27.70 -8.98 -25.17
N GLY A 116 27.63 -7.79 -24.58
CA GLY A 116 26.47 -7.38 -23.80
C GLY A 116 25.39 -6.77 -24.67
N TYR A 117 24.15 -7.00 -24.26
CA TYR A 117 22.94 -6.51 -24.91
C TYR A 117 21.92 -6.10 -23.86
N ASN A 118 21.06 -5.15 -24.19
CA ASN A 118 19.88 -4.83 -23.38
C ASN A 118 18.62 -5.34 -24.09
N LEU A 119 17.57 -5.59 -23.30
CA LEU A 119 16.23 -5.90 -23.81
C LEU A 119 15.31 -4.70 -23.60
N VAL A 120 14.47 -4.42 -24.59
CA VAL A 120 13.40 -3.41 -24.51
C VAL A 120 12.08 -4.10 -24.81
N LEU A 121 11.07 -3.90 -23.96
CA LEU A 121 9.71 -4.39 -24.19
C LEU A 121 8.84 -3.28 -24.76
N GLU A 122 7.98 -3.63 -25.71
CA GLU A 122 6.83 -2.81 -26.12
C GLU A 122 5.56 -3.45 -25.59
N TYR A 123 4.88 -2.79 -24.67
CA TYR A 123 3.72 -3.37 -23.99
C TYR A 123 2.75 -2.29 -23.49
N ARG A 124 1.56 -2.74 -23.10
CA ARG A 124 0.62 -1.99 -22.26
C ARG A 124 0.00 -2.91 -21.22
N LEU A 125 -0.54 -2.33 -20.16
CA LEU A 125 -1.31 -3.07 -19.16
C LEU A 125 -2.77 -3.10 -19.58
N GLU A 126 -3.46 -4.22 -19.32
CA GLU A 126 -4.89 -4.34 -19.63
C GLU A 126 -5.75 -3.55 -18.63
N THR A 127 -5.34 -3.56 -17.35
CA THR A 127 -6.06 -2.87 -16.26
C THR A 127 -5.19 -1.81 -15.61
N GLY A 128 -5.75 -0.63 -15.38
CA GLY A 128 -5.10 0.47 -14.64
C GLY A 128 -5.11 0.27 -13.12
N LYS A 129 -4.83 -0.94 -12.62
CA LYS A 129 -4.73 -1.20 -11.18
C LYS A 129 -3.40 -0.66 -10.66
N VAL A 130 -3.42 -0.06 -9.47
CA VAL A 130 -2.26 0.51 -8.79
C VAL A 130 -1.42 -0.62 -8.16
N LEU A 131 -0.63 -1.31 -9.00
CA LEU A 131 0.22 -2.44 -8.63
C LEU A 131 1.64 -2.28 -9.18
N LYS A 132 2.64 -2.81 -8.44
CA LYS A 132 4.02 -2.96 -8.93
C LYS A 132 4.08 -4.13 -9.90
N ASN A 133 4.26 -3.82 -11.18
CA ASN A 133 4.19 -4.80 -12.26
C ASN A 133 5.56 -5.43 -12.51
N THR A 134 5.59 -6.76 -12.56
CA THR A 134 6.83 -7.50 -12.79
C THR A 134 6.66 -8.60 -13.81
N VAL A 135 7.76 -8.89 -14.50
CA VAL A 135 7.92 -10.05 -15.38
C VAL A 135 9.18 -10.81 -15.00
N SER A 136 9.16 -12.12 -15.16
CA SER A 136 10.35 -12.96 -15.05
C SER A 136 10.84 -13.30 -16.45
N ILE A 137 12.12 -13.05 -16.73
CA ILE A 137 12.75 -13.41 -18.00
C ILE A 137 13.85 -14.43 -17.71
N HIS A 138 13.81 -15.57 -18.39
CA HIS A 138 14.76 -16.66 -18.25
C HIS A 138 15.43 -17.00 -19.58
N TRP A 139 16.74 -17.27 -19.55
CA TRP A 139 17.54 -17.78 -20.66
C TRP A 139 18.62 -18.74 -20.13
N GLU A 140 19.35 -19.42 -21.03
CA GLU A 140 20.38 -20.40 -20.63
C GLU A 140 21.48 -19.80 -19.73
N GLY A 141 21.74 -18.50 -19.85
CA GLY A 141 22.77 -17.80 -19.08
C GLY A 141 22.28 -17.13 -17.79
N GLY A 142 20.98 -17.21 -17.46
CA GLY A 142 20.46 -16.61 -16.23
C GLY A 142 18.96 -16.35 -16.22
N ASP A 143 18.51 -15.72 -15.15
CA ASP A 143 17.14 -15.26 -14.97
C ASP A 143 17.12 -13.89 -14.33
N ILE A 144 16.04 -13.15 -14.58
CA ILE A 144 15.81 -11.83 -13.98
C ILE A 144 14.34 -11.63 -13.68
N LEU A 145 14.07 -11.10 -12.48
CA LEU A 145 12.81 -10.45 -12.15
C LEU A 145 12.92 -8.97 -12.52
N ALA A 146 12.16 -8.54 -13.52
CA ALA A 146 12.19 -7.18 -14.04
C ALA A 146 10.93 -6.40 -13.66
N CYS A 147 11.08 -5.08 -13.47
CA CYS A 147 9.96 -4.16 -13.30
C CYS A 147 9.46 -3.67 -14.68
N ILE A 148 8.15 -3.57 -14.86
CA ILE A 148 7.51 -3.05 -16.08
C ILE A 148 6.42 -2.00 -15.71
N PRO A 149 6.81 -0.74 -15.44
CA PRO A 149 5.90 0.29 -14.93
C PRO A 149 4.71 0.61 -15.86
N ALA A 150 3.57 0.95 -15.26
CA ALA A 150 2.54 1.67 -16.02
C ALA A 150 2.93 3.14 -16.13
N LEU A 151 2.51 3.79 -17.21
CA LEU A 151 2.59 5.25 -17.30
C LEU A 151 1.31 5.86 -16.76
N TRP A 152 1.45 6.92 -15.96
CA TRP A 152 0.34 7.60 -15.29
C TRP A 152 0.39 9.10 -15.59
N SER A 153 -0.78 9.73 -15.59
CA SER A 153 -0.92 11.18 -15.61
C SER A 153 -2.03 11.62 -14.65
N ASP A 154 -2.09 12.92 -14.38
CA ASP A 154 -3.27 13.48 -13.72
C ASP A 154 -4.47 13.42 -14.68
N GLU A 155 -5.66 13.18 -14.15
CA GLU A 155 -6.93 13.25 -14.90
C GLU A 155 -7.12 14.67 -15.48
N SER A 156 -6.68 15.69 -14.74
CA SER A 156 -6.74 17.09 -15.14
C SER A 156 -5.60 17.89 -14.51
N LYS A 157 -4.97 18.77 -15.30
CA LYS A 157 -4.04 19.82 -14.82
C LYS A 157 -4.74 21.09 -14.32
N THR A 158 -6.06 21.16 -14.49
CA THR A 158 -6.90 22.14 -13.79
C THR A 158 -7.46 21.46 -12.54
N TYR A 159 -6.82 21.72 -11.40
CA TYR A 159 -7.13 21.03 -10.15
C TYR A 159 -8.47 21.48 -9.54
N ALA A 160 -9.27 20.50 -9.14
CA ALA A 160 -10.53 20.74 -8.43
C ALA A 160 -10.27 21.37 -7.06
N LYS A 161 -11.27 22.10 -6.53
CA LYS A 161 -11.16 22.77 -5.23
C LYS A 161 -12.13 22.20 -4.22
N ASP A 162 -11.68 22.06 -2.98
CA ASP A 162 -12.52 21.69 -1.85
C ASP A 162 -13.44 22.85 -1.41
N ARG A 163 -14.35 22.58 -0.46
CA ARG A 163 -15.25 23.58 0.13
C ARG A 163 -14.55 24.78 0.81
N TYR A 164 -13.24 24.69 1.03
CA TYR A 164 -12.41 25.73 1.64
C TYR A 164 -11.60 26.52 0.59
N GLY A 165 -11.68 26.14 -0.68
CA GLY A 165 -10.99 26.75 -1.81
C GLY A 165 -9.57 26.21 -2.03
N ASN A 166 -9.18 25.13 -1.36
CA ASN A 166 -7.89 24.46 -1.56
C ASN A 166 -7.97 23.54 -2.78
N GLU A 167 -6.91 23.48 -3.56
CA GLU A 167 -6.76 22.49 -4.62
C GLU A 167 -6.59 21.09 -4.04
N VAL A 168 -7.23 20.13 -4.69
CA VAL A 168 -7.24 18.72 -4.30
C VAL A 168 -6.32 17.96 -5.25
N ILE A 169 -5.54 17.03 -4.70
CA ILE A 169 -4.71 16.12 -5.50
C ILE A 169 -5.61 15.45 -6.55
N PRO A 170 -5.28 15.57 -7.86
CA PRO A 170 -6.11 15.05 -8.93
C PRO A 170 -6.16 13.52 -8.91
N ARG A 171 -7.24 12.96 -9.45
CA ARG A 171 -7.32 11.53 -9.73
C ARG A 171 -6.20 11.15 -10.70
N GLN A 172 -5.62 9.98 -10.48
CA GLN A 172 -4.56 9.43 -11.30
C GLN A 172 -5.16 8.52 -12.36
N VAL A 173 -4.76 8.70 -13.62
CA VAL A 173 -5.23 7.90 -14.74
C VAL A 173 -4.04 7.26 -15.45
N MET A 174 -4.20 6.00 -15.85
CA MET A 174 -3.19 5.30 -16.64
C MET A 174 -3.18 5.90 -18.05
N VAL A 175 -1.99 6.18 -18.59
CA VAL A 175 -1.81 6.64 -19.96
C VAL A 175 -2.15 5.49 -20.91
N GLU A 176 -2.99 5.78 -21.89
CA GLU A 176 -3.41 4.79 -22.88
C GLU A 176 -2.32 4.52 -23.93
N GLY A 177 -2.38 3.33 -24.54
CA GLY A 177 -1.43 2.92 -25.57
C GLY A 177 -0.25 2.10 -25.04
N SER A 178 0.59 1.65 -25.98
CA SER A 178 1.81 0.93 -25.66
C SER A 178 3.00 1.87 -25.59
N HIS A 179 3.95 1.56 -24.73
CA HIS A 179 5.21 2.28 -24.61
C HIS A 179 6.37 1.30 -24.60
N LEU A 180 7.57 1.84 -24.77
CA LEU A 180 8.81 1.09 -24.70
C LEU A 180 9.42 1.23 -23.29
N GLU A 181 9.98 0.15 -22.76
CA GLU A 181 10.71 0.19 -21.48
C GLU A 181 11.92 -0.76 -21.52
N TYR A 182 13.03 -0.32 -20.95
CA TYR A 182 14.21 -1.17 -20.78
C TYR A 182 13.95 -2.21 -19.68
N VAL A 183 14.42 -3.44 -19.88
CA VAL A 183 14.46 -4.44 -18.81
C VAL A 183 15.41 -3.97 -17.72
N LYS A 184 14.86 -3.61 -16.56
CA LYS A 184 15.58 -3.21 -15.34
C LYS A 184 15.28 -4.19 -14.21
N ALA A 185 16.29 -4.54 -13.42
CA ALA A 185 16.11 -5.45 -12.29
C ALA A 185 15.18 -4.85 -11.23
N TYR A 186 14.21 -5.64 -10.75
CA TYR A 186 13.21 -5.16 -9.78
C TYR A 186 13.85 -4.78 -8.44
N ALA A 187 14.65 -5.70 -7.87
CA ALA A 187 15.21 -5.56 -6.53
C ALA A 187 16.53 -4.75 -6.47
N ASP A 188 17.11 -4.40 -7.63
CA ASP A 188 18.37 -3.67 -7.64
C ASP A 188 18.15 -2.18 -7.35
N LEU A 189 19.09 -1.57 -6.64
CA LEU A 189 19.12 -0.12 -6.38
C LEU A 189 19.70 0.65 -7.56
N ASP A 190 20.51 -0.03 -8.38
CA ASP A 190 20.91 0.45 -9.69
C ASP A 190 19.75 0.24 -10.67
N LYS A 191 19.20 1.35 -11.19
CA LYS A 191 18.07 1.32 -12.14
C LYS A 191 18.53 1.41 -13.59
N SER A 192 19.78 1.02 -13.85
CA SER A 192 20.30 0.88 -15.21
C SER A 192 19.66 -0.31 -15.95
N PRO A 193 19.51 -0.22 -17.28
CA PRO A 193 19.15 -1.35 -18.13
C PRO A 193 20.09 -2.55 -17.90
N VAL A 194 19.51 -3.73 -17.79
CA VAL A 194 20.27 -4.96 -17.50
C VAL A 194 21.10 -5.36 -18.70
N SER A 195 22.41 -5.49 -18.51
CA SER A 195 23.34 -6.00 -19.51
C SER A 195 23.33 -7.53 -19.51
N ILE A 196 22.74 -8.12 -20.54
CA ILE A 196 22.70 -9.56 -20.76
C ILE A 196 23.89 -9.95 -21.65
N LYS A 197 24.80 -10.77 -21.13
CA LYS A 197 25.92 -11.30 -21.91
C LYS A 197 25.44 -12.47 -22.76
N LEU A 198 25.57 -12.33 -24.08
CA LEU A 198 25.15 -13.34 -25.07
C LEU A 198 26.32 -13.76 -25.95
N ALA A 199 26.39 -15.05 -26.27
CA ALA A 199 27.23 -15.54 -27.35
C ALA A 199 26.62 -15.17 -28.71
N ALA A 200 27.45 -15.12 -29.77
CA ALA A 200 26.96 -14.91 -31.11
C ALA A 200 25.99 -16.02 -31.54
N GLY A 201 24.86 -15.65 -32.15
CA GLY A 201 23.82 -16.56 -32.62
C GLY A 201 22.52 -16.49 -31.82
N LYS A 202 21.67 -17.49 -32.03
CA LYS A 202 20.31 -17.55 -31.48
C LYS A 202 20.30 -17.95 -30.02
N THR A 203 19.68 -17.13 -29.18
CA THR A 203 19.38 -17.45 -27.77
C THR A 203 17.87 -17.53 -27.55
N ARG A 204 17.43 -18.58 -26.86
CA ARG A 204 16.03 -18.76 -26.46
C ARG A 204 15.77 -18.09 -25.11
N PHE A 205 14.67 -17.37 -25.04
CA PHE A 205 14.17 -16.70 -23.85
C PHE A 205 12.76 -17.17 -23.52
N VAL A 206 12.42 -17.13 -22.23
CA VAL A 206 11.05 -17.29 -21.73
C VAL A 206 10.70 -16.07 -20.89
N LEU A 207 9.66 -15.33 -21.29
CA LEU A 207 9.09 -14.25 -20.49
C LEU A 207 7.81 -14.75 -19.84
N LYS A 208 7.69 -14.56 -18.53
CA LYS A 208 6.52 -14.89 -17.72
C LYS A 208 5.99 -13.63 -17.04
N ASN A 209 4.69 -13.39 -17.15
CA ASN A 209 4.01 -12.33 -16.43
C ASN A 209 3.69 -12.75 -14.98
N ASN A 210 3.89 -11.85 -14.01
CA ASN A 210 3.76 -12.18 -12.58
C ASN A 210 2.64 -11.42 -11.84
N THR A 211 2.28 -10.20 -12.26
CA THR A 211 1.44 -9.31 -11.43
C THR A 211 0.01 -9.16 -11.93
N GLN A 212 -0.18 -8.63 -13.14
CA GLN A 212 -1.51 -8.37 -13.73
C GLN A 212 -1.46 -8.53 -15.24
N PRO A 213 -2.59 -8.75 -15.93
CA PRO A 213 -2.58 -9.00 -17.37
C PRO A 213 -1.89 -7.88 -18.17
N ILE A 214 -1.01 -8.27 -19.08
CA ILE A 214 -0.26 -7.37 -19.96
C ILE A 214 -0.52 -7.73 -21.42
N ILE A 215 -0.51 -6.74 -22.29
CA ILE A 215 -0.53 -6.91 -23.74
C ILE A 215 0.88 -6.61 -24.26
N LEU A 216 1.60 -7.66 -24.65
CA LEU A 216 2.95 -7.58 -25.21
C LEU A 216 2.88 -7.45 -26.73
N LYS A 217 3.53 -6.44 -27.30
CA LYS A 217 3.59 -6.20 -28.75
C LYS A 217 4.88 -6.70 -29.38
N ALA A 218 6.01 -6.34 -28.78
CA ALA A 218 7.33 -6.67 -29.31
C ALA A 218 8.38 -6.71 -28.20
N ILE A 219 9.49 -7.40 -28.48
CA ILE A 219 10.72 -7.35 -27.68
C ILE A 219 11.88 -7.03 -28.62
N TYR A 220 12.70 -6.06 -28.24
CA TYR A 220 13.88 -5.64 -29.00
C TYR A 220 15.15 -6.08 -28.27
N LEU A 221 16.10 -6.61 -29.03
CA LEU A 221 17.49 -6.78 -28.61
C LEU A 221 18.26 -5.56 -29.10
N VAL A 222 18.85 -4.82 -28.18
CA VAL A 222 19.66 -3.65 -28.50
C VAL A 222 21.08 -3.83 -28.02
N SER A 223 22.02 -3.25 -28.76
CA SER A 223 23.41 -3.17 -28.32
C SER A 223 23.48 -2.54 -26.93
N GLU A 224 24.40 -3.03 -26.09
CA GLU A 224 24.62 -2.47 -24.75
C GLU A 224 24.78 -0.95 -24.83
N LEU A 225 23.95 -0.24 -24.05
CA LEU A 225 23.96 1.23 -24.00
C LEU A 225 25.30 1.72 -23.44
N GLU A 226 26.03 2.47 -24.25
CA GLU A 226 27.21 3.21 -23.81
C GLU A 226 26.84 4.70 -23.69
N THR A 227 27.06 5.28 -22.51
CA THR A 227 26.87 6.72 -22.28
C THR A 227 28.24 7.42 -22.37
N PRO A 228 28.41 8.41 -23.25
CA PRO A 228 29.68 9.11 -23.38
C PRO A 228 29.97 9.95 -22.13
N GLY A 229 31.26 10.22 -21.87
CA GLY A 229 31.63 11.23 -20.89
C GLY A 229 31.29 12.64 -21.39
N TYR A 230 31.08 13.62 -20.50
CA TYR A 230 30.75 14.99 -20.91
C TYR A 230 31.78 15.63 -21.87
N GLY A 231 33.05 15.23 -21.78
CA GLY A 231 34.08 15.68 -22.74
C GLY A 231 33.81 15.21 -24.17
N GLU A 232 33.55 13.92 -24.35
CA GLU A 232 33.23 13.29 -25.65
C GLU A 232 31.90 13.82 -26.21
N TYR A 233 30.94 14.08 -25.32
CA TYR A 233 29.69 14.75 -25.66
C TYR A 233 29.95 16.13 -26.28
N LEU A 234 30.78 16.97 -25.65
CA LEU A 234 31.12 18.28 -26.20
C LEU A 234 31.88 18.21 -27.53
N GLU A 235 32.72 17.19 -27.74
CA GLU A 235 33.41 16.97 -29.01
C GLU A 235 32.44 16.66 -30.15
N THR A 236 31.35 15.92 -29.87
CA THR A 236 30.28 15.62 -30.85
C THR A 236 29.62 16.90 -31.38
N TYR A 237 29.57 17.96 -30.56
CA TYR A 237 28.98 19.25 -30.88
C TYR A 237 30.04 20.36 -31.03
N ALA A 238 31.28 20.02 -31.37
CA ALA A 238 32.34 20.99 -31.55
C ALA A 238 31.98 22.07 -32.59
N GLY A 239 32.19 23.34 -32.24
CA GLY A 239 31.89 24.49 -33.10
C GLY A 239 30.43 24.97 -33.07
N LYS A 240 29.55 24.32 -32.30
CA LYS A 240 28.19 24.79 -32.03
C LYS A 240 28.18 25.92 -31.00
N THR A 241 27.12 26.74 -31.00
CA THR A 241 27.00 27.97 -30.17
C THR A 241 26.05 27.80 -29.00
N GLU A 242 26.11 28.74 -28.05
CA GLU A 242 25.11 28.88 -26.99
C GLU A 242 23.73 29.20 -27.56
N GLY A 243 22.68 28.70 -26.90
CA GLY A 243 21.30 29.07 -27.19
C GLY A 243 20.96 30.45 -26.65
N SER A 244 19.67 30.78 -26.65
CA SER A 244 19.16 32.02 -26.06
C SER A 244 17.85 31.81 -25.32
N GLY A 245 17.64 32.60 -24.26
CA GLY A 245 16.40 32.57 -23.48
C GLY A 245 16.46 31.65 -22.25
N MET A 246 15.35 31.67 -21.51
CA MET A 246 15.05 30.77 -20.41
C MET A 246 13.64 30.22 -20.56
N VAL A 247 13.50 28.90 -20.39
CA VAL A 247 12.23 28.20 -20.25
C VAL A 247 12.09 27.79 -18.79
N ILE A 248 10.94 28.09 -18.20
CA ILE A 248 10.57 27.71 -16.84
C ILE A 248 9.49 26.64 -16.96
N ILE A 249 9.73 25.49 -16.33
CA ILE A 249 8.79 24.39 -16.24
C ILE A 249 8.37 24.30 -14.77
N GLU A 250 7.09 24.42 -14.48
CA GLU A 250 6.54 24.20 -13.14
C GLU A 250 6.49 22.69 -12.89
N ALA A 251 7.00 22.23 -11.73
CA ALA A 251 7.23 20.81 -11.50
C ALA A 251 5.93 20.00 -11.40
N GLU A 252 4.84 20.59 -10.92
CA GLU A 252 3.51 19.97 -10.90
C GLU A 252 2.92 19.76 -12.30
N ASP A 253 3.44 20.45 -13.32
CA ASP A 253 2.99 20.36 -14.71
C ASP A 253 3.75 19.29 -15.51
N TYR A 254 3.94 18.10 -14.91
CA TYR A 254 4.50 16.94 -15.61
C TYR A 254 3.54 16.35 -16.63
N ALA A 255 4.09 15.80 -17.72
CA ALA A 255 3.32 15.09 -18.74
C ALA A 255 2.93 13.68 -18.27
N MET A 256 3.88 12.94 -17.71
CA MET A 256 3.66 11.58 -17.22
C MET A 256 4.67 11.14 -16.17
N LYS A 257 4.36 10.02 -15.52
CA LYS A 257 5.18 9.39 -14.49
C LYS A 257 5.00 7.87 -14.47
N SER A 258 6.01 7.17 -14.00
CA SER A 258 6.06 5.70 -13.90
C SER A 258 5.26 5.10 -12.74
N ASP A 259 4.78 5.95 -11.81
CA ASP A 259 4.11 5.51 -10.60
C ASP A 259 2.92 6.42 -10.28
N SER A 260 1.75 5.84 -10.07
CA SER A 260 0.53 6.54 -9.69
C SER A 260 0.66 7.31 -8.37
N PHE A 261 1.55 6.89 -7.46
CA PHE A 261 1.71 7.49 -6.15
C PHE A 261 2.45 8.83 -6.19
N VAL A 262 3.41 9.00 -7.12
CA VAL A 262 4.11 10.27 -7.34
C VAL A 262 3.08 11.35 -7.70
N ARG A 263 3.10 12.49 -7.02
CA ARG A 263 2.03 13.49 -7.14
C ARG A 263 2.51 14.90 -6.82
N PRO A 264 1.72 15.92 -7.22
CA PRO A 264 1.92 17.24 -6.70
C PRO A 264 1.37 17.38 -5.26
N ALA A 265 1.93 18.32 -4.51
CA ALA A 265 1.48 18.72 -3.19
C ALA A 265 1.47 20.25 -3.06
N ASN A 266 0.89 20.72 -1.96
CA ASN A 266 0.97 22.12 -1.56
C ASN A 266 2.08 22.32 -0.53
N ASP A 267 2.94 23.30 -0.79
CA ASP A 267 3.81 23.92 0.19
C ASP A 267 3.43 25.40 0.35
N GLN A 268 3.17 25.83 1.59
CA GLN A 268 2.75 27.21 1.92
C GLN A 268 3.94 28.16 2.03
N ASN A 269 4.88 28.06 1.11
CA ASN A 269 6.02 28.96 1.02
C ASN A 269 5.79 30.03 -0.07
N PRO A 270 5.83 31.33 0.28
CA PRO A 270 5.59 32.42 -0.67
C PRO A 270 6.66 32.56 -1.77
N ALA A 271 7.77 31.82 -1.68
CA ALA A 271 8.80 31.75 -2.72
C ALA A 271 8.40 30.87 -3.91
N LEU A 272 7.41 30.00 -3.70
CA LEU A 272 6.97 28.99 -4.65
C LEU A 272 5.83 29.52 -5.51
N TYR A 273 5.58 28.84 -6.60
CA TYR A 273 4.49 29.18 -7.51
C TYR A 273 3.80 27.90 -8.00
N PRO A 274 2.47 27.89 -8.07
CA PRO A 274 1.56 28.95 -7.63
C PRO A 274 1.52 29.10 -6.10
N TYR A 275 1.27 30.32 -5.61
CA TYR A 275 1.08 30.59 -4.17
C TYR A 275 -0.13 31.49 -3.93
N LYS A 276 -0.94 31.13 -2.94
CA LYS A 276 -1.98 31.97 -2.37
C LYS A 276 -1.97 31.86 -0.85
N SER A 277 -2.16 33.00 -0.19
CA SER A 277 -2.16 33.02 1.27
C SER A 277 -3.46 32.45 1.89
N ASP A 278 -4.56 32.38 1.14
CA ASP A 278 -5.91 32.08 1.65
C ASP A 278 -6.45 30.70 1.23
N SER A 279 -5.68 29.98 0.41
CA SER A 279 -6.00 28.68 -0.18
C SER A 279 -4.70 27.89 -0.41
N ARG A 280 -4.77 26.57 -0.26
CA ARG A 280 -3.66 25.66 -0.58
C ARG A 280 -3.70 25.34 -2.07
N LEU A 281 -2.63 25.68 -2.81
CA LEU A 281 -2.49 25.40 -4.24
C LEU A 281 -1.39 24.36 -4.44
N LEU A 282 -1.56 23.44 -5.37
CA LEU A 282 -0.55 22.44 -5.69
C LEU A 282 0.57 23.14 -6.48
N ASN A 283 1.81 23.05 -5.98
CA ASN A 283 2.92 23.87 -6.47
C ASN A 283 4.29 23.20 -6.43
N VAL A 284 4.36 21.96 -5.94
CA VAL A 284 5.59 21.18 -5.89
C VAL A 284 5.28 19.72 -6.15
N ILE A 285 6.25 18.96 -6.64
CA ILE A 285 6.25 17.50 -6.51
C ILE A 285 6.55 17.15 -5.05
N ASP A 286 5.73 16.29 -4.47
CA ASP A 286 5.90 15.82 -3.09
C ASP A 286 7.09 14.86 -2.98
N GLY A 287 8.13 15.26 -2.24
CA GLY A 287 9.31 14.45 -2.01
C GLY A 287 9.05 13.14 -1.27
N TYR A 288 7.98 13.05 -0.46
CA TYR A 288 7.59 11.76 0.12
C TYR A 288 7.03 10.83 -0.95
N SER A 289 6.25 11.35 -1.90
CA SER A 289 5.67 10.57 -3.00
C SER A 289 6.71 10.10 -4.02
N TRP A 290 7.78 10.87 -4.19
CA TRP A 290 8.85 10.63 -5.16
C TRP A 290 10.16 10.22 -4.47
N ARG A 291 10.12 9.02 -3.88
CA ARG A 291 11.19 8.47 -3.03
C ARG A 291 11.69 7.10 -3.44
N GLU A 292 10.94 6.30 -4.20
CA GLU A 292 11.41 4.95 -4.54
C GLU A 292 12.38 4.99 -5.73
N ALA A 293 13.49 4.25 -5.65
CA ALA A 293 14.38 4.08 -6.80
C ALA A 293 13.60 3.46 -7.98
N GLY A 294 13.75 4.05 -9.17
CA GLY A 294 13.05 3.70 -10.40
C GLY A 294 11.85 4.60 -10.70
N GLN A 295 11.39 5.41 -9.73
CA GLN A 295 10.35 6.39 -9.99
C GLN A 295 10.89 7.51 -10.90
N LYS A 296 10.34 7.53 -12.11
CA LYS A 296 10.60 8.51 -13.16
C LYS A 296 9.42 9.44 -13.40
N ILE A 297 9.71 10.72 -13.59
CA ILE A 297 8.77 11.78 -14.02
C ILE A 297 9.33 12.41 -15.31
N LEU A 298 8.45 12.71 -16.27
CA LEU A 298 8.78 13.34 -17.55
C LEU A 298 7.98 14.64 -17.74
N TRP A 299 8.69 15.68 -18.15
CA TRP A 299 8.14 16.99 -18.51
C TRP A 299 8.43 17.32 -19.97
N GLU A 300 7.53 18.06 -20.59
CA GLU A 300 7.70 18.60 -21.94
C GLU A 300 8.07 20.07 -21.89
N PHE A 301 8.89 20.51 -22.84
CA PHE A 301 9.24 21.92 -22.99
C PHE A 301 9.62 22.24 -24.44
N GLU A 302 9.68 23.52 -24.79
CA GLU A 302 10.02 23.96 -26.14
C GLU A 302 11.13 25.03 -26.08
N VAL A 303 12.15 24.89 -26.94
CA VAL A 303 13.17 25.92 -27.14
C VAL A 303 13.07 26.52 -28.55
N LYS A 304 13.22 27.85 -28.61
CA LYS A 304 13.03 28.63 -29.85
C LYS A 304 14.29 28.74 -30.71
N THR A 305 15.46 28.57 -30.11
CA THR A 305 16.75 28.72 -30.79
C THR A 305 17.59 27.49 -30.50
N PRO A 306 18.15 26.83 -31.52
CA PRO A 306 19.05 25.71 -31.28
C PRO A 306 20.33 26.21 -30.61
N GLY A 307 20.87 25.46 -29.66
CA GLY A 307 22.04 25.89 -28.90
C GLY A 307 22.35 25.04 -27.68
N PHE A 308 23.48 25.36 -27.03
CA PHE A 308 23.75 24.86 -25.68
C PHE A 308 22.93 25.60 -24.62
N TYR A 309 22.33 24.83 -23.72
CA TYR A 309 21.56 25.30 -22.58
C TYR A 309 22.06 24.66 -21.28
N SER A 310 22.09 25.45 -20.21
CA SER A 310 22.26 24.96 -18.84
C SER A 310 20.92 24.48 -18.29
N ILE A 311 20.96 23.49 -17.40
CA ILE A 311 19.79 22.98 -16.69
C ILE A 311 19.90 23.39 -15.21
N GLY A 312 18.82 23.95 -14.67
CA GLY A 312 18.70 24.28 -13.25
C GLY A 312 17.42 23.71 -12.65
N PHE A 313 17.45 23.48 -11.34
CA PHE A 313 16.34 22.96 -10.56
C PHE A 313 16.14 23.83 -9.34
N ARG A 314 14.89 24.10 -8.97
CA ARG A 314 14.55 24.58 -7.65
C ARG A 314 13.89 23.46 -6.86
N TYR A 315 14.53 23.05 -5.78
CA TYR A 315 14.14 21.84 -5.04
C TYR A 315 14.33 22.04 -3.55
N ALA A 316 13.67 21.19 -2.78
CA ALA A 316 13.93 20.99 -1.36
C ALA A 316 14.22 19.51 -1.09
N GLN A 317 15.23 19.25 -0.26
CA GLN A 317 15.59 17.92 0.19
C GLN A 317 15.69 17.98 1.71
N GLY A 318 14.57 17.67 2.36
CA GLY A 318 14.39 17.76 3.81
C GLY A 318 14.51 16.43 4.55
N TYR A 319 14.94 15.37 3.86
CA TYR A 319 15.01 14.00 4.39
C TYR A 319 16.46 13.55 4.51
N LYS A 320 16.75 12.55 5.34
CA LYS A 320 18.11 11.96 5.48
C LYS A 320 19.19 13.01 5.73
N GLU A 321 19.11 13.70 6.87
CA GLU A 321 20.00 14.83 7.19
C GLU A 321 21.47 14.54 6.88
N GLY A 322 22.05 15.39 6.03
CA GLY A 322 23.43 15.32 5.56
C GLY A 322 23.64 14.49 4.29
N MET A 323 22.68 13.67 3.84
CA MET A 323 22.82 12.78 2.69
C MET A 323 22.19 13.36 1.42
N PRO A 324 22.90 13.41 0.28
CA PRO A 324 22.26 13.72 -0.99
C PRO A 324 21.33 12.59 -1.43
N VAL A 325 20.35 12.94 -2.26
CA VAL A 325 19.59 11.99 -3.07
C VAL A 325 20.00 12.11 -4.52
N PHE A 326 19.85 11.04 -5.28
CA PHE A 326 20.38 10.99 -6.64
C PHE A 326 19.28 10.88 -7.68
N ARG A 327 19.51 11.48 -8.84
CA ARG A 327 18.61 11.44 -10.00
C ARG A 327 19.40 11.22 -11.27
N ASN A 328 18.93 10.30 -12.12
CA ASN A 328 19.32 10.29 -13.53
C ASN A 328 18.57 11.41 -14.23
N ILE A 329 19.27 12.21 -15.04
CA ILE A 329 18.68 13.33 -15.79
C ILE A 329 18.77 13.04 -17.28
N GLU A 330 17.62 12.84 -17.90
CA GLU A 330 17.52 12.46 -19.30
C GLU A 330 16.94 13.61 -20.13
N ILE A 331 17.40 13.70 -21.39
CA ILE A 331 16.85 14.57 -22.41
C ILE A 331 16.40 13.69 -23.56
N ASP A 332 15.14 13.85 -23.98
CA ASP A 332 14.55 13.06 -25.09
C ASP A 332 14.66 11.54 -24.89
N GLY A 333 14.49 11.12 -23.63
CA GLY A 333 14.55 9.72 -23.20
C GLY A 333 15.97 9.13 -23.13
N CYS A 334 17.01 9.92 -23.41
CA CYS A 334 18.41 9.51 -23.37
C CYS A 334 19.16 10.17 -22.21
N LEU A 335 20.09 9.42 -21.61
CA LEU A 335 21.09 10.01 -20.74
C LEU A 335 22.13 10.74 -21.62
N PRO A 336 22.27 12.08 -21.54
CA PRO A 336 23.10 12.82 -22.49
C PRO A 336 24.61 12.57 -22.31
N PHE A 337 25.04 12.32 -21.07
CA PHE A 337 26.42 12.04 -20.69
C PHE A 337 26.46 11.39 -19.29
N GLU A 338 27.56 10.73 -18.95
CA GLU A 338 27.66 9.95 -17.71
C GLU A 338 27.53 10.82 -16.44
N GLU A 339 27.98 12.07 -16.45
CA GLU A 339 27.79 13.01 -15.32
C GLU A 339 26.32 13.39 -15.04
N ALA A 340 25.38 13.07 -15.95
CA ALA A 340 23.94 13.22 -15.70
C ALA A 340 23.35 12.01 -14.98
N ARG A 341 24.09 10.89 -14.88
CA ARG A 341 23.70 9.71 -14.10
C ARG A 341 23.89 10.00 -12.62
N CYS A 342 22.92 9.59 -11.80
CA CYS A 342 23.00 9.72 -10.35
C CYS A 342 23.48 11.11 -9.88
N TYR A 343 22.99 12.19 -10.51
CA TYR A 343 23.37 13.54 -10.14
C TYR A 343 22.91 13.84 -8.69
N PRO A 344 23.80 14.33 -7.81
CA PRO A 344 23.47 14.52 -6.39
C PRO A 344 22.69 15.81 -6.13
N PHE A 345 21.55 15.68 -5.46
CA PHE A 345 20.75 16.75 -4.87
C PHE A 345 20.98 16.77 -3.37
N ARG A 346 21.60 17.84 -2.86
CA ARG A 346 22.06 17.92 -1.46
C ARG A 346 20.93 18.27 -0.51
N TYR A 347 21.10 17.91 0.75
CA TYR A 347 20.20 18.31 1.82
C TYR A 347 20.10 19.84 1.91
N THR A 348 18.87 20.36 1.82
CA THR A 348 18.53 21.80 1.99
C THR A 348 17.63 22.04 3.19
N GLY A 349 17.27 20.98 3.93
CA GLY A 349 16.21 21.05 4.94
C GLY A 349 14.86 21.34 4.30
N MET A 350 14.08 22.24 4.89
CA MET A 350 12.74 22.60 4.39
C MET A 350 12.77 23.80 3.42
N ASP A 351 13.94 24.41 3.20
CA ASP A 351 14.07 25.54 2.30
C ASP A 351 14.32 25.07 0.86
N TYR A 352 13.77 25.82 -0.10
CA TYR A 352 13.95 25.55 -1.53
C TYR A 352 15.15 26.34 -2.05
N GLU A 353 16.05 25.66 -2.75
CA GLU A 353 17.27 26.24 -3.30
C GLU A 353 17.37 25.99 -4.80
N ASN A 354 17.99 26.94 -5.52
CA ASN A 354 18.32 26.76 -6.93
C ASN A 354 19.65 26.00 -7.05
N ASN A 355 19.66 24.90 -7.81
CA ASN A 355 20.86 24.17 -8.20
C ASN A 355 20.96 24.10 -9.73
N VAL A 356 22.08 24.59 -10.27
CA VAL A 356 22.45 24.38 -11.68
C VAL A 356 23.25 23.08 -11.75
N LEU A 357 23.09 22.31 -12.84
CA LEU A 357 23.92 21.13 -13.06
C LEU A 357 25.38 21.53 -13.24
N MET A 358 26.25 20.99 -12.39
CA MET A 358 27.67 21.34 -12.36
C MET A 358 28.55 20.08 -12.36
N LYS A 359 29.56 20.07 -13.22
CA LYS A 359 30.65 19.09 -13.18
C LYS A 359 31.55 19.39 -11.99
N SER A 360 31.61 18.47 -11.03
CA SER A 360 32.42 18.60 -9.81
C SER A 360 32.22 19.93 -9.06
N GLY A 361 31.02 20.52 -9.16
CA GLY A 361 30.68 21.80 -8.54
C GLY A 361 31.38 23.06 -9.11
N LYS A 362 32.08 22.95 -10.25
CA LYS A 362 32.89 24.06 -10.80
C LYS A 362 32.44 24.56 -12.17
N GLU A 363 32.05 23.65 -13.06
CA GLU A 363 31.74 23.98 -14.45
C GLU A 363 30.30 23.58 -14.79
N PRO A 364 29.48 24.45 -15.40
CA PRO A 364 28.12 24.08 -15.80
C PRO A 364 28.10 22.94 -16.82
N LEU A 365 27.29 21.93 -16.55
CA LEU A 365 26.93 20.88 -17.51
C LEU A 365 25.84 21.44 -18.41
N LYS A 366 26.08 21.43 -19.73
CA LYS A 366 25.19 21.98 -20.75
C LYS A 366 24.74 20.90 -21.72
N VAL A 367 23.53 21.02 -22.22
CA VAL A 367 22.97 20.14 -23.25
C VAL A 367 22.71 20.91 -24.53
N TRP A 368 23.04 20.32 -25.66
CA TRP A 368 22.62 20.77 -26.98
C TRP A 368 21.13 20.46 -27.17
N LEU A 369 20.37 21.45 -27.59
CA LEU A 369 18.97 21.32 -27.95
C LEU A 369 18.75 21.91 -29.33
N ASP A 370 18.01 21.21 -30.18
CA ASP A 370 17.55 21.75 -31.45
C ASP A 370 16.35 22.68 -31.24
N SER A 371 15.88 23.40 -32.27
CA SER A 371 14.65 24.18 -32.13
C SER A 371 13.44 23.26 -32.17
N GLY A 372 12.54 23.39 -31.20
CA GLY A 372 11.30 22.62 -31.14
C GLY A 372 11.01 22.05 -29.77
N LYS A 373 10.13 21.05 -29.75
CA LYS A 373 9.71 20.33 -28.55
C LYS A 373 10.78 19.33 -28.11
N HIS A 374 11.01 19.29 -26.81
CA HIS A 374 11.91 18.39 -26.13
C HIS A 374 11.26 17.87 -24.86
N THR A 375 11.85 16.81 -24.31
CA THR A 375 11.47 16.28 -23.00
C THR A 375 12.66 16.28 -22.06
N ILE A 376 12.39 16.51 -20.79
CA ILE A 376 13.33 16.26 -19.70
C ILE A 376 12.69 15.26 -18.75
N ALA A 377 13.45 14.24 -18.35
CA ALA A 377 13.00 13.29 -17.35
C ALA A 377 13.99 13.18 -16.20
N MET A 378 13.46 12.89 -15.02
CA MET A 378 14.24 12.60 -13.83
C MET A 378 13.81 11.26 -13.26
N GLU A 379 14.76 10.34 -13.09
CA GLU A 379 14.55 9.02 -12.48
C GLU A 379 15.31 8.93 -11.16
N ALA A 380 14.63 8.54 -10.08
CA ALA A 380 15.26 8.25 -8.79
C ALA A 380 16.19 7.04 -8.91
N ASP A 381 17.44 7.18 -8.49
CA ASP A 381 18.44 6.12 -8.57
C ASP A 381 19.21 6.04 -7.25
N ALA A 382 19.41 4.84 -6.72
CA ALA A 382 20.10 4.60 -5.45
C ALA A 382 21.43 3.87 -5.64
N ARG A 383 21.95 3.77 -6.87
CA ARG A 383 23.23 3.15 -7.19
C ARG A 383 24.40 3.60 -6.29
N PRO A 384 24.57 4.90 -5.93
CA PRO A 384 25.72 5.31 -5.12
C PRO A 384 25.78 4.71 -3.72
N VAL A 385 24.65 4.21 -3.18
CA VAL A 385 24.60 3.57 -1.86
C VAL A 385 24.46 2.05 -1.93
N LYS A 386 24.54 1.48 -3.14
CA LYS A 386 24.30 0.06 -3.38
C LYS A 386 25.29 -0.83 -2.60
N GLU A 387 26.59 -0.54 -2.65
CA GLU A 387 27.61 -1.34 -1.97
C GLU A 387 27.41 -1.35 -0.44
N ALA A 388 27.10 -0.19 0.14
CA ALA A 388 26.72 -0.05 1.54
C ALA A 388 25.49 -0.91 1.90
N VAL A 389 24.43 -0.86 1.08
CA VAL A 389 23.20 -1.64 1.27
C VAL A 389 23.47 -3.15 1.17
N ASP A 390 24.21 -3.59 0.16
CA ASP A 390 24.54 -4.99 -0.05
C ASP A 390 25.40 -5.53 1.12
N THR A 391 26.36 -4.73 1.61
CA THR A 391 27.18 -5.07 2.77
C THR A 391 26.36 -5.18 4.06
N ILE A 392 25.48 -4.22 4.32
CA ILE A 392 24.60 -4.25 5.51
C ILE A 392 23.69 -5.49 5.45
N ARG A 393 23.12 -5.80 4.28
CA ARG A 393 22.27 -6.98 4.09
C ARG A 393 23.02 -8.27 4.40
N ALA A 394 24.23 -8.44 3.86
CA ALA A 394 25.07 -9.59 4.15
C ALA A 394 25.36 -9.72 5.66
N ILE A 395 25.70 -8.62 6.34
CA ILE A 395 25.93 -8.63 7.80
C ILE A 395 24.67 -9.03 8.57
N ILE A 396 23.48 -8.55 8.19
CA ILE A 396 22.22 -8.96 8.83
C ILE A 396 21.99 -10.46 8.66
N GLU A 397 22.18 -11.00 7.46
CA GLU A 397 22.07 -12.45 7.20
C GLU A 397 23.05 -13.24 8.07
N GLU A 398 24.32 -12.84 8.10
CA GLU A 398 25.35 -13.47 8.91
C GLU A 398 25.06 -13.39 10.43
N ILE A 399 24.53 -12.26 10.92
CA ILE A 399 24.08 -12.07 12.31
C ILE A 399 22.93 -13.03 12.64
N ASN A 400 21.93 -13.12 11.75
CA ASN A 400 20.77 -13.97 11.95
C ASN A 400 21.14 -15.46 11.96
N ASP A 401 22.00 -15.90 11.04
CA ASP A 401 22.53 -17.27 10.99
C ASP A 401 23.32 -17.61 12.26
N THR A 402 24.15 -16.67 12.73
CA THR A 402 24.93 -16.86 13.95
C THR A 402 24.03 -16.88 15.19
N GLY A 403 23.01 -16.02 15.27
CA GLY A 403 22.04 -16.03 16.38
C GLY A 403 21.25 -17.34 16.42
N THR A 404 20.91 -17.85 15.24
CA THR A 404 20.28 -19.15 14.99
C THR A 404 21.15 -20.30 15.49
N ASP A 405 22.46 -20.30 15.24
CA ASP A 405 23.39 -21.32 15.73
C ASP A 405 23.62 -21.25 17.25
N ILE A 406 23.76 -20.04 17.79
CA ILE A 406 23.88 -19.83 19.25
C ILE A 406 22.64 -20.39 19.97
N ARG A 407 21.46 -20.19 19.39
CA ARG A 407 20.19 -20.71 19.91
C ARG A 407 20.14 -22.25 19.89
N LYS A 408 20.71 -22.92 18.87
CA LYS A 408 20.83 -24.41 18.85
C LYS A 408 21.66 -24.90 20.03
N LEU A 409 22.72 -24.18 20.38
CA LEU A 409 23.64 -24.54 21.46
C LEU A 409 23.04 -24.29 22.86
N SER A 410 22.32 -23.18 23.04
CA SER A 410 21.79 -22.79 24.36
C SER A 410 20.47 -23.43 24.74
N GLY A 411 19.74 -24.00 23.78
CA GLY A 411 18.36 -24.48 23.98
C GLY A 411 17.36 -23.34 24.18
N SER A 412 16.07 -23.67 24.31
CA SER A 412 14.95 -22.72 24.40
C SER A 412 14.78 -22.04 25.77
N SER A 413 15.49 -22.47 26.82
CA SER A 413 15.33 -21.92 28.17
C SER A 413 16.25 -20.72 28.41
N GLN A 414 15.66 -19.54 28.60
CA GLN A 414 16.35 -18.29 29.00
C GLN A 414 16.75 -18.31 30.49
N ASP A 415 17.48 -19.33 30.95
CA ASP A 415 18.02 -19.30 32.31
C ASP A 415 19.20 -18.32 32.37
N SER A 416 18.92 -17.09 32.84
CA SER A 416 19.90 -16.02 33.00
C SER A 416 21.03 -16.33 33.99
N GLY A 417 20.91 -17.40 34.79
CA GLY A 417 21.95 -17.89 35.70
C GLY A 417 22.95 -18.85 35.03
N ARG A 418 22.67 -19.33 33.81
CA ARG A 418 23.50 -20.32 33.11
C ARG A 418 24.57 -19.62 32.29
N THR A 419 25.85 -19.86 32.63
CA THR A 419 26.99 -19.39 31.84
C THR A 419 27.38 -20.44 30.80
N TRP A 420 27.44 -20.02 29.54
CA TRP A 420 27.79 -20.88 28.42
C TRP A 420 29.23 -20.65 28.01
N ASP A 421 30.00 -21.72 27.77
CA ASP A 421 31.32 -21.61 27.17
C ASP A 421 31.19 -21.68 25.64
N ILE A 422 30.68 -20.60 25.06
CA ILE A 422 30.39 -20.53 23.62
C ILE A 422 31.63 -20.74 22.77
N LYS A 423 32.83 -20.44 23.30
CA LYS A 423 34.11 -20.62 22.61
C LYS A 423 34.43 -22.08 22.32
N GLN A 424 33.86 -23.01 23.09
CA GLN A 424 34.04 -24.44 22.82
C GLN A 424 33.35 -24.86 21.52
N TYR A 425 32.29 -24.17 21.13
CA TYR A 425 31.46 -24.51 19.97
C TYR A 425 31.66 -23.52 18.81
N MET A 426 31.98 -22.27 19.12
CA MET A 426 32.21 -21.17 18.19
C MET A 426 33.49 -20.41 18.60
N PRO A 427 34.68 -20.99 18.36
CA PRO A 427 35.94 -20.43 18.84
C PRO A 427 36.22 -19.02 18.29
N ASP A 428 35.71 -18.71 17.10
CA ASP A 428 35.95 -17.44 16.41
C ASP A 428 34.82 -16.42 16.58
N VAL A 429 33.84 -16.65 17.47
CA VAL A 429 32.66 -15.76 17.59
C VAL A 429 33.02 -14.32 17.95
N GLU A 430 34.05 -14.11 18.78
CA GLU A 430 34.53 -12.77 19.15
C GLU A 430 35.11 -12.04 17.93
N ASN A 431 35.96 -12.73 17.16
CA ASN A 431 36.58 -12.18 15.96
C ASN A 431 35.50 -11.84 14.92
N LYS A 432 34.51 -12.72 14.74
CA LYS A 432 33.40 -12.53 13.80
C LYS A 432 32.57 -11.29 14.15
N LEU A 433 32.22 -11.12 15.43
CA LEU A 433 31.48 -9.94 15.91
C LEU A 433 32.28 -8.65 15.71
N GLU A 434 33.59 -8.68 15.97
CA GLU A 434 34.47 -7.52 15.77
C GLU A 434 34.65 -7.19 14.28
N GLU A 435 34.78 -8.20 13.43
CA GLU A 435 34.86 -8.04 11.97
C GLU A 435 33.61 -7.37 11.40
N TRP A 436 32.42 -7.82 11.79
CA TRP A 436 31.18 -7.15 11.40
C TRP A 436 31.12 -5.71 11.89
N ALA A 437 31.50 -5.45 13.14
CA ALA A 437 31.53 -4.09 13.67
C ALA A 437 32.49 -3.19 12.89
N ASN A 438 33.64 -3.71 12.45
CA ASN A 438 34.60 -2.97 11.63
C ASN A 438 34.08 -2.73 10.22
N ARG A 439 33.47 -3.74 9.57
CA ARG A 439 32.81 -3.58 8.26
C ARG A 439 31.69 -2.54 8.32
N LEU A 440 30.92 -2.51 9.42
CA LEU A 440 29.90 -1.48 9.64
C LEU A 440 30.52 -0.08 9.75
N ASP A 441 31.66 0.08 10.45
CA ASP A 441 32.37 1.36 10.50
C ASP A 441 32.88 1.78 9.11
N GLU A 442 33.39 0.86 8.30
CA GLU A 442 33.79 1.12 6.91
C GLU A 442 32.61 1.62 6.06
N VAL A 443 31.44 0.99 6.20
CA VAL A 443 30.21 1.44 5.54
C VAL A 443 29.82 2.85 6.02
N TYR A 444 29.93 3.15 7.32
CA TYR A 444 29.67 4.49 7.83
C TYR A 444 30.60 5.54 7.22
N ASP A 445 31.88 5.20 7.07
CA ASP A 445 32.88 6.07 6.46
C ASP A 445 32.66 6.26 4.95
N GLU A 446 32.20 5.22 4.25
CA GLU A 446 31.79 5.29 2.84
C GLU A 446 30.60 6.25 2.66
N LEU A 447 29.56 6.08 3.47
CA LEU A 447 28.39 6.98 3.47
C LEU A 447 28.79 8.42 3.78
N TRP A 448 29.77 8.64 4.67
CA TRP A 448 30.33 9.96 4.91
C TRP A 448 31.04 10.54 3.67
N LYS A 449 31.83 9.73 2.94
CA LYS A 449 32.46 10.21 1.70
C LYS A 449 31.42 10.63 0.66
N ILE A 450 30.34 9.87 0.53
CA ILE A 450 29.24 10.16 -0.40
C ILE A 450 28.50 11.44 0.00
N SER A 451 28.21 11.61 1.29
CA SER A 451 27.49 12.78 1.80
C SER A 451 28.32 14.07 1.83
N GLY A 452 29.65 13.95 1.94
CA GLY A 452 30.56 15.07 2.18
C GLY A 452 30.44 15.69 3.58
N SER A 453 29.59 15.14 4.46
CA SER A 453 29.35 15.60 5.83
C SER A 453 28.97 14.44 6.74
N LYS A 454 29.03 14.62 8.07
CA LYS A 454 28.74 13.51 8.99
C LYS A 454 27.30 12.98 8.76
N PRO A 455 27.11 11.69 8.41
CA PRO A 455 25.79 11.16 8.09
C PRO A 455 25.02 10.88 9.38
N ALA A 456 24.17 11.84 9.80
CA ALA A 456 23.38 11.73 11.03
C ALA A 456 22.29 10.64 10.92
N PHE A 457 21.75 10.43 9.72
CA PHE A 457 20.78 9.37 9.44
C PHE A 457 21.36 7.95 9.68
N ALA A 458 22.67 7.76 9.46
CA ALA A 458 23.34 6.46 9.57
C ALA A 458 23.82 6.09 10.99
N LEU A 459 23.35 6.79 12.04
CA LEU A 459 23.78 6.51 13.42
C LEU A 459 23.41 5.11 13.92
N ASN A 460 22.40 4.47 13.32
CA ASN A 460 22.05 3.08 13.61
C ASN A 460 23.19 2.09 13.31
N ILE A 461 24.04 2.39 12.32
CA ILE A 461 25.25 1.59 12.02
C ILE A 461 26.18 1.57 13.23
N GLN A 462 26.45 2.76 13.78
CA GLN A 462 27.35 2.93 14.92
C GLN A 462 26.79 2.26 16.19
N LEU A 463 25.48 2.34 16.40
CA LEU A 463 24.83 1.66 17.53
C LEU A 463 24.86 0.13 17.37
N ALA A 464 24.63 -0.39 16.16
CA ALA A 464 24.74 -1.81 15.85
C ALA A 464 26.18 -2.31 16.04
N ALA A 465 27.18 -1.61 15.48
CA ALA A 465 28.60 -1.92 15.66
C ALA A 465 28.99 -1.93 17.15
N LYS A 466 28.50 -0.97 17.94
CA LYS A 466 28.70 -0.95 19.39
C LYS A 466 28.08 -2.17 20.08
N ASN A 467 26.84 -2.55 19.73
CA ASN A 467 26.20 -3.74 20.29
C ASN A 467 27.04 -5.00 20.01
N LEU A 468 27.56 -5.15 18.79
CA LEU A 468 28.43 -6.28 18.40
C LEU A 468 29.74 -6.31 19.20
N ARG A 469 30.41 -5.16 19.35
CA ARG A 469 31.64 -5.03 20.18
C ARG A 469 31.40 -5.32 21.65
N ASP A 470 30.30 -4.84 22.21
CA ASP A 470 29.95 -5.09 23.61
C ASP A 470 29.64 -6.57 23.85
N LEU A 471 29.06 -7.27 22.86
CA LEU A 471 28.86 -8.72 22.89
C LEU A 471 30.18 -9.50 22.73
N SER A 472 31.08 -9.03 21.87
CA SER A 472 32.41 -9.63 21.66
C SER A 472 33.25 -9.65 22.95
N LYS A 473 33.16 -8.62 23.78
CA LYS A 473 33.87 -8.56 25.09
C LYS A 473 33.35 -9.55 26.14
N GLU A 474 32.12 -10.02 26.00
CA GLU A 474 31.46 -10.90 26.96
C GLU A 474 30.81 -12.12 26.26
N PRO A 475 31.60 -12.97 25.56
CA PRO A 475 31.06 -14.04 24.70
C PRO A 475 30.14 -15.01 25.45
N LYS A 476 30.44 -15.26 26.73
CA LYS A 476 29.66 -16.13 27.62
C LYS A 476 28.22 -15.64 27.86
N LYS A 477 27.96 -14.34 27.64
CA LYS A 477 26.65 -13.72 27.83
C LYS A 477 25.86 -13.59 26.53
N ILE A 478 26.45 -13.88 25.36
CA ILE A 478 25.74 -13.76 24.08
C ILE A 478 24.41 -14.55 24.08
N PRO A 479 24.33 -15.81 24.56
CA PRO A 479 23.06 -16.54 24.58
C PRO A 479 21.97 -15.86 25.42
N SER A 480 22.36 -15.25 26.55
CA SER A 480 21.44 -14.50 27.42
C SER A 480 21.12 -13.09 26.91
N ARG A 481 21.79 -12.64 25.84
CA ARG A 481 21.69 -11.28 25.26
C ARG A 481 21.36 -11.30 23.77
N LEU A 482 20.72 -12.37 23.28
CA LEU A 482 20.22 -12.45 21.89
C LEU A 482 19.32 -11.25 21.54
N SER A 483 18.63 -10.68 22.53
CA SER A 483 17.81 -9.46 22.38
C SER A 483 18.59 -8.18 22.02
N LYS A 484 19.92 -8.19 22.16
CA LYS A 484 20.81 -7.10 21.69
C LYS A 484 21.54 -7.46 20.40
N PHE A 485 21.51 -8.74 20.02
CA PHE A 485 22.27 -9.27 18.90
C PHE A 485 21.40 -9.38 17.64
N SER A 486 20.48 -10.35 17.64
CA SER A 486 19.70 -10.76 16.47
C SER A 486 18.19 -10.69 16.70
N GLU A 487 17.72 -10.45 17.93
CA GLU A 487 16.30 -10.55 18.29
C GLU A 487 15.80 -9.29 18.98
N GLY A 488 14.53 -8.95 18.80
CA GLY A 488 13.88 -7.89 19.57
C GLY A 488 14.29 -6.46 19.17
N SER A 489 13.54 -5.51 19.72
CA SER A 489 13.67 -4.09 19.43
C SER A 489 15.01 -3.54 19.94
N GLY A 490 15.78 -2.91 19.05
CA GLY A 490 17.09 -2.32 19.36
C GLY A 490 18.27 -3.29 19.28
N SER A 491 18.07 -4.51 18.77
CA SER A 491 19.17 -5.42 18.40
C SER A 491 19.98 -4.89 17.21
N ALA A 492 21.21 -5.37 17.05
CA ALA A 492 22.04 -5.01 15.90
C ALA A 492 21.34 -5.32 14.57
N ALA A 493 20.72 -6.50 14.43
CA ALA A 493 19.96 -6.86 13.22
C ALA A 493 18.81 -5.89 12.92
N GLN A 494 17.99 -5.54 13.92
CA GLN A 494 16.85 -4.62 13.72
C GLN A 494 17.31 -3.20 13.32
N LEU A 495 18.31 -2.66 14.00
CA LEU A 495 18.85 -1.32 13.72
C LEU A 495 19.37 -1.19 12.29
N LEU A 496 20.06 -2.23 11.81
CA LEU A 496 20.57 -2.29 10.44
C LEU A 496 19.43 -2.44 9.42
N ALA A 497 18.41 -3.24 9.72
CA ALA A 497 17.29 -3.45 8.82
C ALA A 497 16.39 -2.20 8.66
N ASP A 498 16.21 -1.42 9.73
CA ASP A 498 15.51 -0.13 9.67
C ASP A 498 16.26 0.84 8.74
N LEU A 499 17.60 0.86 8.83
CA LEU A 499 18.45 1.71 8.00
C LEU A 499 18.45 1.30 6.51
N LEU A 500 18.32 0.01 6.19
CA LEU A 500 18.24 -0.45 4.80
C LEU A 500 17.10 0.23 4.03
N VAL A 501 15.95 0.43 4.68
CA VAL A 501 14.80 1.13 4.09
C VAL A 501 15.19 2.58 3.80
N GLU A 502 15.70 3.30 4.80
CA GLU A 502 16.10 4.70 4.65
C GLU A 502 17.20 4.94 3.60
N LEU A 503 18.16 4.01 3.48
CA LEU A 503 19.23 4.10 2.47
C LEU A 503 18.69 3.98 1.03
N SER A 504 17.73 3.08 0.83
CA SER A 504 17.15 2.82 -0.50
C SER A 504 16.28 3.96 -1.02
N GLU A 505 15.68 4.74 -0.13
CA GLU A 505 14.79 5.86 -0.50
C GLU A 505 15.59 7.07 -1.01
N GLN A 506 15.04 7.76 -2.01
CA GLN A 506 15.62 8.91 -2.70
C GLN A 506 14.63 10.09 -2.74
N PRO A 507 14.07 10.57 -1.62
CA PRO A 507 13.03 11.61 -1.60
C PRO A 507 13.53 12.99 -2.05
N LEU A 508 12.83 13.65 -2.98
CA LEU A 508 13.15 14.98 -3.48
C LEU A 508 11.86 15.78 -3.78
N SER A 509 11.68 16.93 -3.12
CA SER A 509 10.61 17.86 -3.49
C SER A 509 11.10 18.81 -4.57
N LEU A 510 10.33 19.00 -5.64
CA LEU A 510 10.72 19.83 -6.78
C LEU A 510 9.67 20.92 -7.03
N ASP A 511 10.10 22.18 -7.15
CA ASP A 511 9.25 23.33 -7.51
C ASP A 511 9.34 23.61 -9.01
N ARG A 512 10.56 23.75 -9.54
CA ARG A 512 10.76 24.20 -10.93
C ARG A 512 11.98 23.60 -11.59
N ILE A 513 11.90 23.49 -12.92
CA ILE A 513 13.01 23.20 -13.81
C ILE A 513 13.27 24.44 -14.69
N TYR A 514 14.54 24.77 -14.89
CA TYR A 514 15.00 25.87 -15.71
C TYR A 514 15.87 25.34 -16.85
N ILE A 515 15.51 25.64 -18.08
CA ILE A 515 16.36 25.41 -19.26
C ILE A 515 16.79 26.78 -19.77
N PHE A 516 18.07 27.14 -19.64
CA PHE A 516 18.49 28.54 -19.83
C PHE A 516 19.88 28.69 -20.45
N SER A 517 20.07 29.78 -21.20
CA SER A 517 21.38 30.18 -21.73
C SER A 517 21.59 31.67 -21.49
N GLY A 518 22.70 32.04 -20.83
CA GLY A 518 23.12 33.42 -20.58
C GLY A 518 22.30 34.20 -19.53
N GLU A 519 21.13 33.72 -19.10
CA GLU A 519 20.28 34.36 -18.09
C GLU A 519 20.63 33.94 -16.65
N LYS A 520 20.25 34.77 -15.66
CA LYS A 520 20.37 34.43 -14.24
C LYS A 520 19.06 33.84 -13.72
N LEU A 521 19.16 32.78 -12.93
CA LEU A 521 17.99 32.17 -12.30
C LEU A 521 17.26 33.15 -11.35
N PRO A 522 15.92 33.14 -11.31
CA PRO A 522 15.15 33.90 -10.33
C PRO A 522 15.53 33.52 -8.88
N SER A 523 15.52 34.49 -7.96
CA SER A 523 15.82 34.24 -6.54
C SER A 523 14.91 33.15 -5.96
N ALA A 524 15.51 32.19 -5.25
CA ALA A 524 14.80 31.18 -4.48
C ALA A 524 14.23 31.72 -3.15
N ASN A 525 14.70 32.89 -2.69
CA ASN A 525 14.28 33.49 -1.44
C ASN A 525 13.41 34.73 -1.65
N VAL A 526 12.31 34.82 -0.87
CA VAL A 526 11.55 36.05 -0.68
C VAL A 526 12.22 36.87 0.43
N GLY A 527 12.23 38.21 0.32
CA GLY A 527 12.80 39.08 1.35
C GLY A 527 12.21 38.85 2.76
N PHE A 528 13.06 38.92 3.79
CA PHE A 528 12.75 38.65 5.21
C PHE A 528 11.46 39.33 5.71
N LEU A 529 11.23 40.59 5.33
CA LEU A 529 10.04 41.35 5.73
C LEU A 529 8.74 40.79 5.14
N ALA A 530 8.78 40.28 3.90
CA ALA A 530 7.62 39.66 3.28
C ALA A 530 7.31 38.29 3.93
N LYS A 531 8.33 37.49 4.29
CA LYS A 531 8.16 36.23 5.04
C LYS A 531 7.47 36.47 6.39
N ILE A 532 7.87 37.50 7.14
CA ILE A 532 7.21 37.90 8.39
C ILE A 532 5.76 38.35 8.16
N TRP A 533 5.51 39.19 7.14
CA TRP A 533 4.16 39.70 6.87
C TRP A 533 3.18 38.60 6.46
N GLU A 534 3.63 37.67 5.62
CA GLU A 534 2.84 36.48 5.26
C GLU A 534 2.64 35.56 6.47
N GLY A 535 3.65 35.39 7.34
CA GLY A 535 3.51 34.64 8.60
C GLY A 535 2.48 35.26 9.55
N ILE A 536 2.45 36.58 9.70
CA ILE A 536 1.44 37.29 10.52
C ILE A 536 0.04 37.11 9.94
N LYS A 537 -0.12 37.21 8.60
CA LYS A 537 -1.39 36.96 7.92
C LYS A 537 -1.87 35.52 8.15
N ALA A 538 -0.99 34.54 8.00
CA ALA A 538 -1.28 33.13 8.21
C ALA A 538 -1.68 32.86 9.67
N PHE A 539 -0.93 33.41 10.63
CA PHE A 539 -1.22 33.31 12.06
C PHE A 539 -2.58 33.92 12.41
N ALA A 540 -2.83 35.19 12.05
CA ALA A 540 -4.10 35.86 12.34
C ALA A 540 -5.30 35.12 11.72
N ARG A 541 -5.10 34.54 10.52
CA ARG A 541 -6.14 33.75 9.85
C ARG A 541 -6.32 32.36 10.41
N SER A 542 -5.31 31.73 11.01
CA SER A 542 -5.49 30.44 11.70
C SER A 542 -6.52 30.54 12.85
N PHE A 543 -6.59 31.71 13.51
CA PHE A 543 -7.62 32.01 14.51
C PHE A 543 -9.00 32.35 13.92
N LEU A 544 -9.05 32.86 12.68
CA LEU A 544 -10.29 33.24 11.99
C LEU A 544 -10.90 32.11 11.14
N LYS A 545 -10.08 31.18 10.62
CA LYS A 545 -10.46 30.22 9.56
C LYS A 545 -10.23 28.74 9.90
N SER A 546 -9.60 28.34 11.02
CA SER A 546 -9.20 26.91 11.18
C SER A 546 -9.10 26.28 12.58
N SER A 547 -9.71 26.81 13.64
CA SER A 547 -9.80 26.07 14.93
C SER A 547 -11.05 25.16 15.04
N ARG A 548 -11.86 25.03 13.99
CA ARG A 548 -13.17 24.31 14.02
C ARG A 548 -13.39 23.31 12.87
N SER A 549 -12.42 23.12 11.98
CA SER A 549 -12.53 22.16 10.88
C SER A 549 -12.47 20.73 11.43
N TYR A 550 -13.52 19.93 11.22
CA TYR A 550 -13.66 18.54 11.69
C TYR A 550 -13.66 18.30 13.22
N ALA A 551 -13.61 19.36 14.04
CA ALA A 551 -13.78 19.25 15.48
C ALA A 551 -15.24 18.87 15.80
N VAL A 552 -15.41 17.94 16.74
CA VAL A 552 -16.73 17.55 17.26
C VAL A 552 -17.44 18.79 17.82
N SER A 553 -18.39 19.33 17.05
CA SER A 553 -19.18 20.48 17.46
C SER A 553 -20.34 20.02 18.33
N SER A 554 -20.50 20.63 19.50
CA SER A 554 -21.57 20.33 20.46
C SER A 554 -22.99 20.79 20.02
N GLY A 555 -23.14 21.38 18.82
CA GLY A 555 -24.42 21.76 18.25
C GLY A 555 -24.75 20.95 17.00
N LYS A 556 -25.88 20.22 17.01
CA LYS A 556 -26.48 19.65 15.80
C LYS A 556 -27.03 20.78 14.95
N ASN A 557 -26.55 20.93 13.72
CA ASN A 557 -27.23 21.73 12.72
C ASN A 557 -28.34 20.87 12.14
N GLU A 558 -29.61 21.22 12.37
CA GLU A 558 -30.75 20.38 11.94
C GLU A 558 -30.77 20.14 10.42
N ASN A 559 -30.10 20.99 9.64
CA ASN A 559 -30.03 20.88 8.18
C ASN A 559 -28.91 19.95 7.66
N GLU A 560 -28.06 19.36 8.52
CA GLU A 560 -26.94 18.50 8.12
C GLU A 560 -26.94 17.18 8.90
N LEU A 561 -26.58 16.08 8.22
CA LEU A 561 -26.33 14.79 8.85
C LEU A 561 -24.97 14.82 9.57
N SER A 562 -24.95 14.61 10.88
CA SER A 562 -23.74 14.60 11.69
C SER A 562 -23.19 13.19 11.82
N VAL A 563 -21.95 12.96 11.38
CA VAL A 563 -21.33 11.63 11.39
C VAL A 563 -19.97 11.69 12.08
N TRP A 564 -19.73 10.79 13.03
CA TRP A 564 -18.43 10.67 13.70
C TRP A 564 -17.64 9.49 13.14
N VAL A 565 -16.35 9.67 12.87
CA VAL A 565 -15.53 8.66 12.20
C VAL A 565 -14.30 8.32 13.04
N ASN A 566 -14.08 7.04 13.34
CA ASN A 566 -12.88 6.55 14.02
C ASN A 566 -11.75 6.23 13.02
N ARG A 567 -11.21 7.28 12.40
CA ARG A 567 -10.11 7.19 11.43
C ARG A 567 -9.13 8.36 11.60
N PRO A 568 -7.88 8.22 11.13
CA PRO A 568 -6.98 9.36 10.97
C PRO A 568 -7.62 10.47 10.15
N ILE A 569 -7.29 11.72 10.47
CA ILE A 569 -7.92 12.90 9.85
C ILE A 569 -7.81 12.90 8.32
N GLN A 570 -6.72 12.37 7.77
CA GLN A 570 -6.51 12.33 6.31
C GLN A 570 -7.55 11.47 5.59
N LEU A 571 -7.98 10.36 6.21
CA LEU A 571 -9.03 9.48 5.67
C LEU A 571 -10.38 10.21 5.72
N VAL A 572 -10.67 10.85 6.86
CA VAL A 572 -11.93 11.60 7.05
C VAL A 572 -12.04 12.77 6.08
N GLU A 573 -10.93 13.47 5.79
CA GLU A 573 -10.90 14.52 4.76
C GLU A 573 -11.18 13.96 3.36
N THR A 574 -10.61 12.80 3.02
CA THR A 574 -10.87 12.13 1.74
C THR A 574 -12.33 11.69 1.63
N MET A 575 -12.91 11.12 2.68
CA MET A 575 -14.33 10.79 2.75
C MET A 575 -15.21 12.03 2.56
N GLN A 576 -14.90 13.15 3.25
CA GLN A 576 -15.66 14.39 3.11
C GLN A 576 -15.58 14.96 1.68
N GLN A 577 -14.42 14.85 1.02
CA GLN A 577 -14.26 15.28 -0.38
C GLN A 577 -15.17 14.48 -1.32
N MET A 578 -15.21 13.15 -1.18
CA MET A 578 -16.10 12.29 -1.98
C MET A 578 -17.58 12.59 -1.71
N ILE A 579 -17.93 12.80 -0.44
CA ILE A 579 -19.28 13.20 -0.03
C ILE A 579 -19.72 14.52 -0.68
N ASP A 580 -18.81 15.49 -0.73
CA ASP A 580 -19.11 16.82 -1.28
C ASP A 580 -19.20 16.80 -2.80
N ARG A 581 -18.40 15.95 -3.44
CA ARG A 581 -18.31 15.83 -4.89
C ARG A 581 -19.49 15.03 -5.46
N ASP A 582 -19.87 13.92 -4.82
CA ASP A 582 -20.83 12.96 -5.39
C ASP A 582 -22.10 12.84 -4.55
N PHE A 583 -21.97 12.43 -3.28
CA PHE A 583 -23.14 12.10 -2.45
C PHE A 583 -24.09 13.28 -2.25
N THR A 584 -23.55 14.45 -1.89
CA THR A 584 -24.36 15.63 -1.55
C THR A 584 -25.09 16.17 -2.80
N PRO A 585 -24.42 16.35 -3.96
CA PRO A 585 -25.10 16.75 -5.19
C PRO A 585 -26.16 15.76 -5.67
N GLU A 586 -25.92 14.45 -5.56
CA GLU A 586 -26.85 13.42 -6.03
C GLU A 586 -28.04 13.20 -5.09
N SER A 587 -27.79 13.19 -3.78
CA SER A 587 -28.79 12.85 -2.78
C SER A 587 -29.55 14.06 -2.25
N GLY A 588 -28.97 15.26 -2.34
CA GLY A 588 -29.43 16.47 -1.65
C GLY A 588 -29.16 16.49 -0.13
N ILE A 589 -28.55 15.44 0.43
CA ILE A 589 -28.27 15.31 1.86
C ILE A 589 -26.88 15.87 2.14
N LYS A 590 -26.83 16.92 2.97
CA LYS A 590 -25.56 17.47 3.44
C LYS A 590 -25.03 16.64 4.60
N VAL A 591 -23.79 16.16 4.48
CA VAL A 591 -23.13 15.37 5.53
C VAL A 591 -21.91 16.11 6.06
N LYS A 592 -21.77 16.11 7.39
CA LYS A 592 -20.61 16.66 8.09
C LYS A 592 -19.92 15.56 8.87
N LEU A 593 -18.69 15.26 8.48
CA LEU A 593 -17.84 14.32 9.20
C LEU A 593 -17.12 15.03 10.37
N SER A 594 -16.93 14.31 11.48
CA SER A 594 -16.09 14.73 12.61
C SER A 594 -15.20 13.59 13.05
N VAL A 595 -13.93 13.87 13.34
CA VAL A 595 -12.98 12.85 13.78
C VAL A 595 -13.28 12.47 15.22
N MET A 596 -13.38 11.16 15.50
CA MET A 596 -13.59 10.61 16.83
C MET A 596 -12.52 9.55 17.14
N PRO A 597 -11.35 9.95 17.66
CA PRO A 597 -10.28 8.99 17.97
C PRO A 597 -10.60 8.08 19.16
N ASN A 598 -11.38 8.56 20.13
CA ASN A 598 -11.77 7.79 21.33
C ASN A 598 -13.24 7.39 21.25
N GLU A 599 -13.49 6.09 21.06
CA GLU A 599 -14.82 5.49 20.91
C GLU A 599 -15.66 5.54 22.20
N GLN A 600 -15.03 5.69 23.38
CA GLN A 600 -15.75 5.87 24.66
C GLN A 600 -16.65 7.11 24.64
N LYS A 601 -16.37 8.08 23.75
CA LYS A 601 -17.23 9.25 23.55
C LYS A 601 -18.63 8.87 23.06
N LEU A 602 -18.81 7.77 22.33
CA LEU A 602 -20.14 7.31 21.88
C LEU A 602 -21.00 6.90 23.07
N ILE A 603 -20.41 6.24 24.06
CA ILE A 603 -21.10 5.83 25.29
C ILE A 603 -21.50 7.08 26.11
N LEU A 604 -20.58 8.03 26.29
CA LEU A 604 -20.83 9.27 27.04
C LEU A 604 -21.83 10.20 26.35
N ALA A 605 -21.75 10.31 25.01
CA ALA A 605 -22.68 11.09 24.21
C ALA A 605 -24.10 10.50 24.28
N GLY A 606 -24.21 9.17 24.40
CA GLY A 606 -25.48 8.47 24.58
C GLY A 606 -26.16 8.85 25.88
N ALA A 607 -25.41 8.87 26.98
CA ALA A 607 -25.92 9.30 28.28
C ALA A 607 -26.39 10.76 28.29
N SER A 608 -25.73 11.63 27.52
CA SER A 608 -26.06 13.07 27.42
C SER A 608 -27.01 13.43 26.28
N ARG A 609 -27.46 12.45 25.47
CA ARG A 609 -28.28 12.63 24.25
C ARG A 609 -27.66 13.58 23.21
N THR A 610 -26.33 13.65 23.15
CA THR A 610 -25.57 14.50 22.21
C THR A 610 -24.89 13.71 21.09
N ASN A 611 -25.30 12.46 20.89
CA ASN A 611 -24.78 11.57 19.84
C ASN A 611 -24.84 12.19 18.43
N PRO A 612 -23.91 11.81 17.54
CA PRO A 612 -24.10 12.01 16.10
C PRO A 612 -25.31 11.23 15.59
N ASP A 613 -25.65 11.39 14.31
CA ASP A 613 -26.70 10.61 13.67
C ASP A 613 -26.19 9.20 13.30
N ALA A 614 -24.93 9.10 12.86
CA ALA A 614 -24.24 7.84 12.61
C ALA A 614 -22.78 7.87 13.11
N ALA A 615 -22.17 6.71 13.29
CA ALA A 615 -20.73 6.57 13.50
C ALA A 615 -20.13 5.52 12.59
N LEU A 616 -18.93 5.81 12.05
CA LEU A 616 -18.23 4.97 11.09
C LEU A 616 -16.86 4.50 11.61
N GLY A 617 -16.43 3.34 11.12
CA GLY A 617 -15.10 2.78 11.35
C GLY A 617 -14.84 2.39 12.80
N ILE A 618 -15.89 2.12 13.58
CA ILE A 618 -15.79 1.78 14.99
C ILE A 618 -15.48 0.30 15.19
N SER A 619 -14.83 -0.06 16.30
CA SER A 619 -14.44 -1.42 16.63
C SER A 619 -15.65 -2.36 16.66
N ALA A 620 -15.50 -3.57 16.11
CA ALA A 620 -16.59 -4.53 15.89
C ALA A 620 -17.40 -4.96 17.14
N HIS A 621 -16.91 -4.68 18.35
CA HIS A 621 -17.64 -4.99 19.60
C HIS A 621 -18.60 -3.87 20.03
N ILE A 622 -18.40 -2.64 19.55
CA ILE A 622 -19.17 -1.46 19.98
C ILE A 622 -20.65 -1.52 19.58
N PRO A 623 -21.05 -1.98 18.36
CA PRO A 623 -22.46 -2.06 18.01
C PRO A 623 -23.28 -2.88 19.00
N TYR A 624 -22.76 -4.05 19.43
CA TYR A 624 -23.41 -4.88 20.46
C TYR A 624 -23.55 -4.14 21.79
N GLU A 625 -22.48 -3.50 22.26
CA GLU A 625 -22.49 -2.78 23.53
C GLU A 625 -23.50 -1.62 23.55
N LEU A 626 -23.69 -0.94 22.43
CA LEU A 626 -24.69 0.12 22.31
C LEU A 626 -26.10 -0.45 22.11
N ALA A 627 -26.25 -1.54 21.36
CA ALA A 627 -27.52 -2.18 21.04
C ALA A 627 -28.21 -2.75 22.28
N ILE A 628 -27.48 -3.49 23.12
CA ILE A 628 -28.00 -4.05 24.39
C ILE A 628 -28.48 -2.96 25.36
N ARG A 629 -28.08 -1.69 25.13
CA ARG A 629 -28.50 -0.50 25.90
C ARG A 629 -29.54 0.36 25.18
N GLY A 630 -30.02 -0.06 23.99
CA GLY A 630 -30.99 0.67 23.18
C GLY A 630 -30.48 1.97 22.56
N ALA A 631 -29.15 2.15 22.46
CA ALA A 631 -28.55 3.40 21.98
C ALA A 631 -28.44 3.50 20.45
N VAL A 632 -28.59 2.38 19.74
CA VAL A 632 -28.47 2.29 18.27
C VAL A 632 -29.75 1.77 17.65
N LYS A 633 -29.98 2.17 16.39
CA LYS A 633 -31.14 1.83 15.58
C LYS A 633 -31.01 0.40 15.04
N ASP A 634 -32.13 -0.32 15.04
CA ASP A 634 -32.24 -1.61 14.39
C ASP A 634 -32.22 -1.41 12.87
N LEU A 635 -31.20 -1.95 12.20
CA LEU A 635 -31.04 -1.82 10.75
C LEU A 635 -31.98 -2.75 9.99
N THR A 636 -32.54 -3.79 10.64
CA THR A 636 -33.52 -4.69 10.01
C THR A 636 -34.89 -4.03 9.79
N GLU A 637 -35.09 -2.82 10.33
CA GLU A 637 -36.29 -2.00 10.06
C GLU A 637 -36.24 -1.31 8.69
N PHE A 638 -35.09 -1.28 8.00
CA PHE A 638 -34.99 -0.79 6.63
C PHE A 638 -35.24 -1.94 5.64
N ASP A 639 -36.29 -1.82 4.82
CA ASP A 639 -36.78 -2.89 3.94
C ASP A 639 -35.69 -3.46 3.00
N ASP A 640 -34.72 -2.63 2.58
CA ASP A 640 -33.66 -3.01 1.66
C ASP A 640 -32.34 -3.42 2.34
N PHE A 641 -32.26 -3.39 3.68
CA PHE A 641 -31.05 -3.75 4.42
C PHE A 641 -30.67 -5.22 4.24
N LEU A 642 -31.60 -6.15 4.54
CA LEU A 642 -31.34 -7.59 4.44
C LEU A 642 -31.01 -8.03 3.00
N PRO A 643 -31.76 -7.59 1.96
CA PRO A 643 -31.37 -7.85 0.57
C PRO A 643 -30.00 -7.27 0.18
N TYR A 644 -29.64 -6.09 0.71
CA TYR A 644 -28.34 -5.47 0.43
C TYR A 644 -27.18 -6.27 1.03
N VAL A 645 -27.24 -6.60 2.33
CA VAL A 645 -26.16 -7.36 2.98
C VAL A 645 -26.11 -8.81 2.51
N GLY A 646 -27.25 -9.39 2.12
CA GLY A 646 -27.34 -10.73 1.54
C GLY A 646 -26.57 -10.89 0.22
N ARG A 647 -26.51 -9.82 -0.59
CA ARG A 647 -25.79 -9.81 -1.86
C ARG A 647 -24.30 -9.47 -1.69
N GLU A 648 -24.00 -8.48 -0.86
CA GLU A 648 -22.69 -7.80 -0.90
C GLU A 648 -21.73 -8.26 0.21
N TYR A 649 -22.21 -8.95 1.25
CA TYR A 649 -21.43 -9.26 2.47
C TYR A 649 -21.44 -10.75 2.84
N ASN A 650 -20.40 -11.18 3.54
CA ASN A 650 -20.44 -12.45 4.25
C ASN A 650 -21.30 -12.32 5.51
N LEU A 651 -22.40 -13.05 5.59
CA LEU A 651 -23.36 -12.91 6.70
C LEU A 651 -22.82 -13.28 8.08
N GLU A 652 -21.75 -14.07 8.19
CA GLU A 652 -21.09 -14.32 9.49
C GLU A 652 -20.49 -13.04 10.07
N THR A 653 -20.17 -12.02 9.25
CA THR A 653 -19.66 -10.73 9.74
C THR A 653 -20.70 -9.91 10.50
N LEU A 654 -21.99 -10.28 10.42
CA LEU A 654 -23.07 -9.59 11.12
C LEU A 654 -23.36 -10.18 12.51
N VAL A 655 -22.81 -11.37 12.81
CA VAL A 655 -22.97 -12.06 14.11
C VAL A 655 -22.56 -11.17 15.29
N PRO A 656 -21.45 -10.40 15.26
CA PRO A 656 -21.08 -9.51 16.35
C PRO A 656 -22.06 -8.35 16.60
N PHE A 657 -22.96 -8.06 15.66
CA PHE A 657 -23.90 -6.93 15.72
C PHE A 657 -25.33 -7.37 16.02
N TYR A 658 -25.54 -8.66 16.24
CA TYR A 658 -26.85 -9.24 16.48
C TYR A 658 -27.22 -9.17 17.96
N VAL A 659 -28.42 -8.65 18.24
CA VAL A 659 -29.01 -8.64 19.59
C VAL A 659 -30.51 -8.93 19.46
N ASP A 660 -31.02 -9.90 20.23
CA ASP A 660 -32.46 -10.19 20.36
C ASP A 660 -33.25 -10.27 19.03
N GLY A 661 -32.70 -10.94 18.00
CA GLY A 661 -33.38 -11.10 16.71
C GLY A 661 -33.11 -10.00 15.69
N LYS A 662 -32.30 -9.00 16.02
CA LYS A 662 -32.12 -7.76 15.26
C LYS A 662 -30.64 -7.48 15.01
N ILE A 663 -30.35 -6.69 13.97
CA ILE A 663 -28.97 -6.36 13.56
C ILE A 663 -28.78 -4.85 13.66
N TYR A 664 -27.73 -4.42 14.36
CA TYR A 664 -27.54 -3.02 14.77
C TYR A 664 -26.30 -2.34 14.14
N GLY A 665 -25.63 -3.03 13.24
CA GLY A 665 -24.45 -2.54 12.56
C GLY A 665 -24.15 -3.33 11.29
N VAL A 666 -23.23 -2.80 10.50
CA VAL A 666 -22.73 -3.41 9.26
C VAL A 666 -21.21 -3.33 9.27
N ALA A 667 -20.54 -4.33 8.71
CA ALA A 667 -19.10 -4.34 8.63
C ALA A 667 -18.62 -3.31 7.58
N GLU A 668 -17.67 -2.46 7.96
CA GLU A 668 -17.01 -1.50 7.06
C GLU A 668 -15.74 -2.12 6.46
N THR A 669 -14.93 -2.73 7.34
CA THR A 669 -13.67 -3.38 6.98
C THR A 669 -13.58 -4.73 7.67
N GLN A 670 -12.91 -5.66 7.01
CA GLN A 670 -12.64 -7.00 7.53
C GLN A 670 -11.17 -7.34 7.33
N ASP A 671 -10.64 -8.23 8.16
CA ASP A 671 -9.32 -8.84 8.13
C ASP A 671 -9.42 -10.22 7.47
N PHE A 672 -8.29 -10.80 7.13
CA PHE A 672 -8.17 -12.20 6.74
C PHE A 672 -6.98 -12.80 7.46
N PHE A 673 -7.08 -14.08 7.84
CA PHE A 673 -5.96 -14.81 8.42
C PHE A 673 -5.57 -15.95 7.48
N VAL A 674 -4.49 -15.74 6.73
CA VAL A 674 -3.98 -16.66 5.70
C VAL A 674 -2.63 -17.22 6.12
N LEU A 675 -2.26 -18.38 5.60
CA LEU A 675 -0.93 -18.94 5.76
C LEU A 675 0.04 -18.25 4.80
N ALA A 676 0.94 -17.40 5.30
CA ALA A 676 2.06 -16.89 4.52
C ALA A 676 3.25 -17.86 4.62
N TYR A 677 3.95 -18.10 3.50
CA TYR A 677 5.09 -19.02 3.48
C TYR A 677 6.18 -18.59 2.48
N ARG A 678 7.44 -18.85 2.85
CA ARG A 678 8.64 -18.64 2.03
C ARG A 678 8.85 -19.83 1.10
N LYS A 679 8.51 -19.67 -0.19
CA LYS A 679 8.63 -20.72 -1.22
C LYS A 679 10.05 -21.24 -1.32
N ASP A 680 11.02 -20.33 -1.34
CA ASP A 680 12.44 -20.64 -1.47
C ASP A 680 12.96 -21.47 -0.29
N ILE A 681 12.53 -21.18 0.94
CA ILE A 681 12.94 -21.92 2.14
C ILE A 681 12.24 -23.28 2.20
N LEU A 682 10.92 -23.33 2.00
CA LEU A 682 10.17 -24.58 2.05
C LEU A 682 10.64 -25.56 0.98
N GLN A 683 10.90 -25.09 -0.25
CA GLN A 683 11.42 -25.92 -1.33
C GLN A 683 12.81 -26.49 -1.00
N LYS A 684 13.71 -25.69 -0.40
CA LYS A 684 15.04 -26.17 0.04
C LYS A 684 14.95 -27.22 1.14
N LEU A 685 13.99 -27.08 2.05
CA LEU A 685 13.76 -28.03 3.14
C LEU A 685 12.90 -29.24 2.74
N GLY A 686 12.36 -29.27 1.51
CA GLY A 686 11.43 -30.31 1.07
C GLY A 686 10.11 -30.32 1.85
N ILE A 687 9.70 -29.17 2.41
CA ILE A 687 8.48 -29.01 3.19
C ILE A 687 7.33 -28.65 2.25
N SER A 688 6.26 -29.45 2.25
CA SER A 688 5.01 -29.13 1.56
C SER A 688 4.21 -28.05 2.32
N ILE A 689 3.36 -27.30 1.60
CA ILE A 689 2.50 -26.28 2.20
C ILE A 689 1.42 -26.96 3.07
N PRO A 690 1.43 -26.76 4.41
CA PRO A 690 0.52 -27.46 5.31
C PRO A 690 -0.93 -27.03 5.10
N GLN A 691 -1.84 -28.01 5.14
CA GLN A 691 -3.28 -27.81 5.03
C GLN A 691 -3.98 -27.95 6.39
N THR A 692 -3.41 -28.72 7.31
CA THR A 692 -3.97 -28.98 8.63
C THR A 692 -3.01 -28.60 9.76
N TRP A 693 -3.53 -28.45 10.97
CA TRP A 693 -2.68 -28.28 12.16
C TRP A 693 -1.84 -29.52 12.48
N GLU A 694 -2.25 -30.72 12.04
CA GLU A 694 -1.40 -31.92 12.14
C GLU A 694 -0.21 -31.82 11.20
N ASP A 695 -0.40 -31.34 9.96
CA ASP A 695 0.71 -31.07 9.04
C ASP A 695 1.67 -30.03 9.66
N VAL A 696 1.15 -29.01 10.34
CA VAL A 696 1.97 -28.04 11.09
C VAL A 696 2.80 -28.75 12.16
N LYS A 697 2.18 -29.62 12.99
CA LYS A 697 2.89 -30.40 14.00
C LYS A 697 3.99 -31.28 13.40
N GLU A 698 3.76 -31.86 12.22
CA GLU A 698 4.71 -32.72 11.51
C GLU A 698 5.94 -31.96 10.98
N ILE A 699 5.78 -30.72 10.52
CA ILE A 699 6.91 -29.91 10.01
C ILE A 699 7.71 -29.23 11.12
N MET A 700 7.13 -29.08 12.32
CA MET A 700 7.78 -28.39 13.44
C MET A 700 9.16 -28.95 13.81
N PRO A 701 9.38 -30.28 13.91
CA PRO A 701 10.71 -30.84 14.15
C PRO A 701 11.73 -30.44 13.09
N GLU A 702 11.35 -30.38 11.81
CA GLU A 702 12.25 -30.00 10.73
C GLU A 702 12.61 -28.51 10.81
N LEU A 703 11.60 -27.64 10.97
CA LEU A 703 11.84 -26.21 11.20
C LEU A 703 12.79 -26.00 12.38
N LYS A 704 12.60 -26.74 13.49
CA LYS A 704 13.45 -26.65 14.68
C LYS A 704 14.90 -27.10 14.45
N ARG A 705 15.16 -28.12 13.63
CA ARG A 705 16.55 -28.52 13.28
C ARG A 705 17.29 -27.37 12.58
N HIS A 706 16.56 -26.58 11.81
CA HIS A 706 17.05 -25.38 11.15
C HIS A 706 16.91 -24.11 11.99
N SER A 707 16.57 -24.21 13.29
CA SER A 707 16.33 -23.08 14.21
C SER A 707 15.24 -22.11 13.75
N MET A 708 14.38 -22.57 12.84
CA MET A 708 13.19 -21.88 12.38
C MET A 708 11.98 -22.21 13.28
N ASN A 709 10.90 -21.46 13.10
CA ASN A 709 9.65 -21.67 13.84
C ASN A 709 8.43 -21.39 12.97
N PHE A 710 7.25 -21.80 13.44
CA PHE A 710 5.97 -21.44 12.84
C PHE A 710 5.37 -20.27 13.61
N TYR A 711 4.81 -19.28 12.92
CA TYR A 711 4.11 -18.17 13.56
C TYR A 711 2.61 -18.43 13.69
N VAL A 712 2.10 -18.31 14.92
CA VAL A 712 0.66 -18.25 15.22
C VAL A 712 0.32 -16.85 15.71
N THR A 713 -0.82 -16.29 15.30
CA THR A 713 -1.23 -14.91 15.64
C THR A 713 -1.18 -14.61 17.13
N MET A 714 -1.49 -15.60 17.97
CA MET A 714 -1.42 -15.49 19.43
C MET A 714 -0.03 -15.16 19.98
N ALA A 715 1.04 -15.51 19.26
CA ALA A 715 2.42 -15.20 19.63
C ALA A 715 2.74 -13.70 19.53
N GLY A 716 1.96 -12.93 18.77
CA GLY A 716 2.08 -11.47 18.70
C GLY A 716 1.67 -10.73 19.97
N TRP A 717 1.00 -11.41 20.92
CA TRP A 717 0.46 -10.82 22.14
C TRP A 717 1.28 -11.24 23.36
N SER A 718 1.79 -10.29 24.16
CA SER A 718 2.52 -10.60 25.39
C SER A 718 1.63 -10.66 26.65
N GLY A 719 0.45 -10.07 26.60
CA GLY A 719 -0.53 -10.02 27.70
C GLY A 719 -1.78 -10.86 27.43
N LEU A 720 -2.94 -10.23 27.57
CA LEU A 720 -4.24 -10.83 27.24
C LEU A 720 -4.22 -11.39 25.81
N LYS A 721 -4.62 -12.66 25.65
CA LYS A 721 -4.85 -13.30 24.35
C LYS A 721 -6.28 -13.02 23.89
N PRO A 722 -6.50 -12.19 22.85
CA PRO A 722 -7.85 -11.84 22.44
C PRO A 722 -8.61 -13.02 21.84
N PHE A 723 -9.95 -12.94 21.85
CA PHE A 723 -10.84 -13.96 21.33
C PHE A 723 -10.50 -14.37 19.89
N TYR A 724 -10.29 -13.42 18.99
CA TYR A 724 -10.02 -13.72 17.59
C TYR A 724 -8.74 -14.56 17.37
N THR A 725 -7.85 -14.63 18.36
CA THR A 725 -6.63 -15.48 18.31
C THR A 725 -6.81 -16.86 18.95
N THR A 726 -7.85 -17.06 19.77
CA THR A 726 -8.08 -18.27 20.57
C THR A 726 -9.31 -19.05 20.11
N SER A 727 -10.38 -18.36 19.76
CA SER A 727 -11.65 -18.95 19.30
C SER A 727 -11.54 -19.76 18.00
N PRO A 728 -10.66 -19.43 17.02
CA PRO A 728 -10.45 -20.30 15.86
C PRO A 728 -10.18 -21.76 16.23
N PHE A 729 -9.28 -22.01 17.20
CA PHE A 729 -8.96 -23.38 17.62
C PHE A 729 -10.17 -24.12 18.22
N ILE A 730 -11.01 -23.40 18.98
CA ILE A 730 -12.21 -23.95 19.59
C ILE A 730 -13.25 -24.29 18.51
N PHE A 731 -13.53 -23.35 17.61
CA PHE A 731 -14.53 -23.54 16.55
C PHE A 731 -14.12 -24.59 15.52
N GLN A 732 -12.84 -24.65 15.14
CA GLN A 732 -12.33 -25.67 14.21
C GLN A 732 -12.46 -27.10 14.77
N ASN A 733 -12.48 -27.26 16.10
CA ASN A 733 -12.69 -28.55 16.76
C ASN A 733 -14.17 -28.84 17.09
N GLY A 734 -15.12 -28.05 16.53
CA GLY A 734 -16.56 -28.18 16.80
C GLY A 734 -17.00 -27.66 18.17
N GLY A 735 -16.10 -26.99 18.90
CA GLY A 735 -16.39 -26.39 20.19
C GLY A 735 -17.20 -25.12 20.10
N SER A 736 -17.75 -24.70 21.23
CA SER A 736 -18.51 -23.45 21.38
C SER A 736 -18.10 -22.71 22.65
N ILE A 737 -18.32 -21.39 22.64
CA ILE A 737 -17.86 -20.50 23.72
C ILE A 737 -18.97 -20.29 24.74
N TYR A 738 -20.21 -20.32 24.29
CA TYR A 738 -21.43 -20.16 25.07
C TYR A 738 -22.37 -21.34 24.79
N SER A 739 -23.25 -21.66 25.75
CA SER A 739 -24.42 -22.50 25.48
C SER A 739 -25.37 -21.79 24.51
N PRO A 740 -26.23 -22.50 23.76
CA PRO A 740 -27.17 -21.87 22.81
C PRO A 740 -28.08 -20.81 23.44
N ASP A 741 -28.48 -21.01 24.70
CA ASP A 741 -29.28 -20.07 25.49
C ASP A 741 -28.45 -18.90 26.07
N GLY A 742 -27.13 -18.89 25.88
CA GLY A 742 -26.18 -17.91 26.40
C GLY A 742 -26.12 -17.83 27.93
N LEU A 743 -26.79 -18.72 28.66
CA LEU A 743 -26.87 -18.66 30.13
C LEU A 743 -25.57 -19.11 30.79
N ARG A 744 -24.76 -19.92 30.09
CA ARG A 744 -23.49 -20.46 30.59
C ARG A 744 -22.42 -20.46 29.50
N THR A 745 -21.16 -20.47 29.90
CA THR A 745 -20.06 -20.72 28.97
C THR A 745 -19.96 -22.21 28.63
N ALA A 746 -19.60 -22.50 27.38
CA ALA A 746 -19.36 -23.85 26.85
C ALA A 746 -17.87 -24.17 26.65
N ILE A 747 -16.96 -23.32 27.17
CA ILE A 747 -15.50 -23.49 27.00
C ILE A 747 -14.96 -24.79 27.60
N ASN A 748 -15.69 -25.43 28.53
CA ASN A 748 -15.32 -26.69 29.16
C ASN A 748 -16.11 -27.91 28.62
N SER A 749 -16.81 -27.75 27.49
CA SER A 749 -17.35 -28.88 26.71
C SER A 749 -16.21 -29.76 26.18
N GLN A 750 -16.54 -30.98 25.76
CA GLN A 750 -15.53 -31.94 25.29
C GLN A 750 -14.84 -31.42 24.02
N GLU A 751 -15.62 -30.82 23.12
CA GLU A 751 -15.18 -30.25 21.84
C GLU A 751 -14.33 -29.00 22.06
N SER A 752 -14.75 -28.10 22.97
CA SER A 752 -13.94 -26.93 23.32
C SER A 752 -12.62 -27.32 23.97
N ILE A 753 -12.60 -28.38 24.78
CA ILE A 753 -11.36 -28.90 25.36
C ILE A 753 -10.40 -29.45 24.30
N LYS A 754 -10.89 -30.12 23.25
CA LYS A 754 -10.03 -30.51 22.10
C LYS A 754 -9.40 -29.28 21.43
N GLY A 755 -10.17 -28.20 21.28
CA GLY A 755 -9.65 -26.93 20.79
C GLY A 755 -8.56 -26.34 21.69
N PHE A 756 -8.76 -26.37 23.01
CA PHE A 756 -7.73 -25.97 23.96
C PHE A 756 -6.50 -26.89 23.95
N GLU A 757 -6.69 -28.19 23.79
CA GLU A 757 -5.61 -29.16 23.69
C GLU A 757 -4.74 -28.83 22.49
N LEU A 758 -5.31 -28.74 21.28
CA LEU A 758 -4.59 -28.29 20.09
C LEU A 758 -3.87 -26.96 20.32
N MET A 759 -4.59 -25.97 20.84
CA MET A 759 -4.07 -24.62 21.09
C MET A 759 -2.88 -24.62 22.07
N THR A 760 -2.88 -25.46 23.10
CA THR A 760 -1.83 -25.50 24.13
C THR A 760 -0.69 -26.43 23.75
N GLU A 761 -0.95 -27.55 23.09
CA GLU A 761 0.07 -28.49 22.59
C GLU A 761 1.06 -27.83 21.62
N LEU A 762 0.58 -26.94 20.73
CA LEU A 762 1.44 -26.21 19.80
C LEU A 762 2.59 -25.50 20.54
N PHE A 763 2.33 -24.93 21.72
CA PHE A 763 3.34 -24.24 22.51
C PHE A 763 4.08 -25.16 23.48
N SER A 764 3.35 -26.02 24.21
CA SER A 764 3.90 -26.84 25.28
C SER A 764 4.65 -28.08 24.79
N ILE A 765 4.25 -28.65 23.66
CA ILE A 765 4.83 -29.87 23.08
C ILE A 765 5.67 -29.50 21.86
N TYR A 766 5.07 -28.86 20.87
CA TYR A 766 5.72 -28.57 19.59
C TYR A 766 6.59 -27.31 19.63
N SER A 767 6.61 -26.61 20.77
CA SER A 767 7.50 -25.47 21.03
C SER A 767 7.37 -24.34 19.99
N VAL A 768 6.16 -24.10 19.47
CA VAL A 768 5.82 -22.88 18.73
C VAL A 768 6.19 -21.66 19.58
N ALA A 769 6.70 -20.60 18.95
CA ALA A 769 7.18 -19.42 19.67
C ALA A 769 6.06 -18.78 20.50
N GLN A 770 6.30 -18.58 21.81
CA GLN A 770 5.31 -17.96 22.72
C GLN A 770 5.23 -16.44 22.58
N ASN A 771 6.30 -15.80 22.12
CA ASN A 771 6.41 -14.36 21.95
C ASN A 771 7.15 -14.02 20.66
N ALA A 772 6.44 -13.42 19.71
CA ALA A 772 6.91 -13.01 18.40
C ALA A 772 6.15 -11.74 17.98
N PRO A 773 6.51 -10.57 18.53
CA PRO A 773 5.72 -9.34 18.36
C PRO A 773 5.69 -8.82 16.91
N SER A 774 6.66 -9.19 16.08
CA SER A 774 6.71 -8.83 14.66
C SER A 774 6.84 -10.09 13.81
N PHE A 775 5.73 -10.57 13.26
CA PHE A 775 5.79 -11.66 12.28
C PHE A 775 6.50 -11.20 11.00
N TYR A 776 6.19 -9.99 10.52
CA TYR A 776 6.82 -9.36 9.37
C TYR A 776 8.36 -9.49 9.38
N ASN A 777 9.04 -9.08 10.45
CA ASN A 777 10.52 -9.16 10.52
C ASN A 777 11.01 -10.62 10.56
N ASN A 778 10.36 -11.49 11.36
CA ASN A 778 10.76 -12.90 11.44
C ASN A 778 10.57 -13.64 10.10
N PHE A 779 9.54 -13.30 9.35
CA PHE A 779 9.27 -13.86 8.03
C PHE A 779 10.27 -13.34 6.98
N ARG A 780 10.53 -12.03 6.99
CA ARG A 780 11.52 -11.35 6.14
C ARG A 780 12.90 -12.00 6.27
N TYR A 781 13.35 -12.25 7.50
CA TYR A 781 14.65 -12.87 7.79
C TYR A 781 14.65 -14.40 7.69
N GLY A 782 13.52 -15.03 7.40
CA GLY A 782 13.43 -16.49 7.30
C GLY A 782 13.52 -17.25 8.63
N THR A 783 13.49 -16.57 9.78
CA THR A 783 13.48 -17.23 11.11
C THR A 783 12.10 -17.81 11.44
N MET A 784 11.04 -17.24 10.89
CA MET A 784 9.70 -17.83 10.85
C MET A 784 9.22 -17.86 9.40
N PRO A 785 9.70 -18.81 8.57
CA PRO A 785 9.46 -18.82 7.13
C PRO A 785 8.01 -19.19 6.78
N ILE A 786 7.17 -19.51 7.78
CA ILE A 786 5.79 -19.91 7.62
C ILE A 786 4.96 -19.50 8.84
N GLY A 787 3.73 -19.03 8.61
CA GLY A 787 2.78 -18.77 9.69
C GLY A 787 1.52 -18.01 9.28
N ILE A 788 0.66 -17.73 10.24
CA ILE A 788 -0.64 -17.08 10.01
C ILE A 788 -0.46 -15.56 9.93
N ALA A 789 -0.55 -15.02 8.73
CA ALA A 789 -0.52 -13.59 8.44
C ALA A 789 -1.93 -13.01 8.46
N ASN A 790 -2.07 -11.81 9.03
CA ASN A 790 -3.26 -11.00 8.87
C ASN A 790 -3.07 -9.94 7.78
N PHE A 791 -4.09 -9.13 7.49
CA PHE A 791 -4.02 -8.05 6.50
C PHE A 791 -2.85 -7.09 6.74
N GLY A 792 -2.62 -6.68 8.00
CA GLY A 792 -1.48 -5.80 8.33
C GLY A 792 -0.12 -6.41 8.00
N ASN A 793 0.08 -7.69 8.35
CA ASN A 793 1.30 -8.42 7.96
C ASN A 793 1.44 -8.53 6.43
N TYR A 794 0.34 -8.80 5.73
CA TYR A 794 0.31 -8.89 4.28
C TYR A 794 0.72 -7.56 3.61
N VAL A 795 0.15 -6.42 4.05
CA VAL A 795 0.50 -5.09 3.55
C VAL A 795 1.99 -4.80 3.77
N ALA A 796 2.52 -5.13 4.95
CA ALA A 796 3.95 -4.93 5.25
C ALA A 796 4.85 -5.79 4.34
N LEU A 797 4.52 -7.07 4.13
CA LEU A 797 5.28 -7.97 3.25
C LEU A 797 5.24 -7.54 1.78
N MET A 798 4.10 -7.02 1.31
CA MET A 798 3.95 -6.54 -0.06
C MET A 798 4.73 -5.26 -0.34
N ASN A 799 4.83 -4.36 0.64
CA ASN A 799 5.31 -2.99 0.40
C ASN A 799 6.68 -2.67 1.01
N ALA A 800 7.11 -3.39 2.06
CA ALA A 800 8.32 -3.07 2.80
C ALA A 800 9.45 -4.13 2.70
N ALA A 801 9.23 -5.23 1.98
CA ALA A 801 10.19 -6.33 1.84
C ALA A 801 10.54 -6.67 0.37
N PRO A 802 11.12 -5.72 -0.40
CA PRO A 802 11.43 -5.92 -1.82
C PRO A 802 12.45 -7.03 -2.06
N GLU A 803 13.34 -7.31 -1.11
CA GLU A 803 14.38 -8.33 -1.26
C GLU A 803 13.86 -9.78 -1.27
N ILE A 804 12.66 -10.01 -0.73
CA ILE A 804 11.98 -11.31 -0.79
C ILE A 804 10.84 -11.32 -1.82
N ALA A 805 10.72 -10.29 -2.66
CA ALA A 805 9.68 -10.22 -3.68
C ALA A 805 9.73 -11.45 -4.60
N GLY A 806 8.57 -12.07 -4.81
CA GLY A 806 8.46 -13.32 -5.58
C GLY A 806 8.91 -14.59 -4.85
N GLN A 807 9.58 -14.48 -3.69
CA GLN A 807 10.08 -15.62 -2.90
C GLN A 807 9.08 -16.15 -1.88
N TRP A 808 7.94 -15.48 -1.70
CA TRP A 808 6.87 -15.89 -0.81
C TRP A 808 5.52 -15.93 -1.53
N ASP A 809 4.53 -16.51 -0.86
CA ASP A 809 3.15 -16.60 -1.34
C ASP A 809 2.22 -16.83 -0.13
N ILE A 810 0.91 -16.91 -0.39
CA ILE A 810 -0.11 -17.21 0.62
C ILE A 810 -0.95 -18.45 0.26
N ALA A 811 -1.53 -19.08 1.28
CA ALA A 811 -2.49 -20.17 1.17
C ALA A 811 -3.57 -20.04 2.25
N PRO A 812 -4.72 -20.75 2.15
CA PRO A 812 -5.68 -20.80 3.26
C PRO A 812 -5.02 -21.27 4.56
N SER A 813 -5.41 -20.68 5.67
CA SER A 813 -4.90 -21.01 7.01
C SER A 813 -5.14 -22.49 7.34
N PRO A 814 -4.19 -23.20 7.98
CA PRO A 814 -4.38 -24.57 8.42
C PRO A 814 -5.65 -24.75 9.26
N GLY A 815 -6.33 -25.86 9.02
CA GLY A 815 -7.56 -26.22 9.72
C GLY A 815 -7.50 -27.56 10.43
N VAL A 816 -8.65 -28.02 10.90
CA VAL A 816 -8.85 -29.35 11.49
C VAL A 816 -9.75 -30.16 10.57
N LYS A 817 -9.41 -31.42 10.32
CA LYS A 817 -10.29 -32.33 9.56
C LYS A 817 -11.50 -32.69 10.42
N ASP A 818 -12.70 -32.52 9.89
CA ASP A 818 -13.93 -32.98 10.52
C ASP A 818 -14.15 -34.49 10.30
N GLU A 819 -15.26 -35.03 10.80
CA GLU A 819 -15.63 -36.45 10.65
C GLU A 819 -15.82 -36.89 9.20
N LYS A 820 -16.08 -35.95 8.28
CA LYS A 820 -16.27 -36.20 6.84
C LYS A 820 -14.95 -36.08 6.06
N GLY A 821 -13.90 -35.56 6.69
CA GLY A 821 -12.60 -35.30 6.08
C GLY A 821 -12.46 -33.90 5.49
N ASP A 822 -13.46 -33.04 5.64
CA ASP A 822 -13.39 -31.63 5.22
C ASP A 822 -12.50 -30.85 6.18
N ILE A 823 -11.67 -29.94 5.66
CA ILE A 823 -10.74 -29.16 6.47
C ILE A 823 -11.43 -27.88 6.94
N VAL A 824 -11.78 -27.83 8.22
CA VAL A 824 -12.42 -26.68 8.88
C VAL A 824 -11.37 -25.63 9.24
N ARG A 825 -11.43 -24.47 8.58
CA ARG A 825 -10.41 -23.39 8.69
C ARG A 825 -10.96 -22.12 9.31
N TYR A 826 -11.88 -22.26 10.27
CA TYR A 826 -12.57 -21.11 10.85
C TYR A 826 -11.60 -20.05 11.37
N GLN A 827 -11.81 -18.80 10.97
CA GLN A 827 -11.08 -17.60 11.42
C GLN A 827 -12.07 -16.46 11.66
N ALA A 828 -11.73 -15.54 12.56
CA ALA A 828 -12.44 -14.26 12.65
C ALA A 828 -11.99 -13.32 11.54
N ALA A 829 -12.82 -12.34 11.18
CA ALA A 829 -12.55 -11.39 10.11
C ALA A 829 -13.01 -9.97 10.44
N VAL A 830 -14.08 -9.71 11.17
CA VAL A 830 -14.58 -8.33 11.31
C VAL A 830 -13.60 -7.44 12.09
N ASP A 831 -13.15 -6.35 11.46
CA ASP A 831 -12.32 -5.34 12.13
C ASP A 831 -13.19 -4.15 12.57
N ARG A 832 -13.82 -3.46 11.62
CA ARG A 832 -14.56 -2.22 11.87
C ARG A 832 -15.97 -2.25 11.31
N SER A 833 -16.84 -1.46 11.93
CA SER A 833 -18.28 -1.45 11.70
C SER A 833 -18.84 -0.03 11.72
N ASP A 834 -20.04 0.10 11.16
CA ASP A 834 -20.80 1.33 11.09
C ASP A 834 -22.17 1.16 11.75
N ILE A 835 -22.68 2.23 12.37
CA ILE A 835 -23.94 2.24 13.14
C ILE A 835 -24.76 3.51 12.92
N ILE A 836 -26.07 3.41 13.18
CA ILE A 836 -27.00 4.54 13.26
C ILE A 836 -27.51 4.68 14.69
N PHE A 837 -27.55 5.90 15.23
CA PHE A 837 -28.02 6.14 16.61
C PHE A 837 -29.55 6.17 16.70
N SER A 838 -30.10 5.54 17.74
CA SER A 838 -31.56 5.44 17.94
C SER A 838 -32.22 6.80 18.17
N ASN A 839 -31.49 7.76 18.76
CA ASN A 839 -31.97 9.12 19.03
C ASN A 839 -31.81 10.10 17.85
N SER A 840 -31.35 9.66 16.68
CA SER A 840 -31.38 10.48 15.47
C SER A 840 -32.81 10.67 14.97
N SER A 841 -33.12 11.85 14.41
CA SER A 841 -34.36 12.10 13.67
C SER A 841 -34.21 11.85 12.17
N ARG A 842 -33.00 11.46 11.71
CA ARG A 842 -32.64 11.34 10.29
C ARG A 842 -32.23 9.91 9.92
N HIS A 843 -33.01 8.92 10.39
CA HIS A 843 -32.70 7.49 10.17
C HIS A 843 -32.59 7.12 8.68
N GLU A 844 -33.55 7.56 7.86
CA GLU A 844 -33.53 7.30 6.41
C GLU A 844 -32.33 7.95 5.71
N ASP A 845 -32.02 9.22 6.03
CA ASP A 845 -30.86 9.91 5.47
C ASP A 845 -29.55 9.22 5.90
N SER A 846 -29.49 8.76 7.15
CA SER A 846 -28.33 8.02 7.69
C SER A 846 -28.14 6.69 6.97
N TRP A 847 -29.22 5.93 6.76
CA TRP A 847 -29.15 4.67 6.03
C TRP A 847 -28.78 4.86 4.58
N LYS A 848 -29.37 5.85 3.89
CA LYS A 848 -29.00 6.21 2.51
C LYS A 848 -27.51 6.58 2.40
N PHE A 849 -26.98 7.31 3.38
CA PHE A 849 -25.56 7.65 3.44
C PHE A 849 -24.67 6.42 3.71
N LEU A 850 -25.00 5.58 4.69
CA LEU A 850 -24.26 4.34 4.98
C LEU A 850 -24.24 3.40 3.77
N LYS A 851 -25.38 3.20 3.12
CA LYS A 851 -25.48 2.36 1.91
C LYS A 851 -24.65 2.92 0.75
N TRP A 852 -24.62 4.24 0.56
CA TRP A 852 -23.72 4.88 -0.42
C TRP A 852 -22.25 4.63 -0.06
N TRP A 853 -21.87 4.93 1.19
CA TRP A 853 -20.49 4.75 1.67
C TRP A 853 -20.00 3.31 1.49
N LEU A 854 -20.83 2.34 1.80
CA LEU A 854 -20.54 0.90 1.77
C LEU A 854 -20.74 0.26 0.39
N SER A 855 -21.22 1.03 -0.60
CA SER A 855 -21.44 0.52 -1.95
C SER A 855 -20.13 0.15 -2.64
N LYS A 856 -20.21 -0.79 -3.58
CA LYS A 856 -19.07 -1.29 -4.34
C LYS A 856 -18.19 -0.17 -4.91
N ASP A 857 -18.81 0.72 -5.67
CA ASP A 857 -18.09 1.78 -6.41
C ASP A 857 -17.39 2.77 -5.47
N VAL A 858 -18.05 3.14 -4.37
CA VAL A 858 -17.51 4.09 -3.39
C VAL A 858 -16.37 3.46 -2.59
N GLN A 859 -16.51 2.20 -2.18
CA GLN A 859 -15.44 1.47 -1.48
C GLN A 859 -14.20 1.27 -2.37
N LEU A 860 -14.42 0.96 -3.66
CA LEU A 860 -13.33 0.87 -4.64
C LEU A 860 -12.64 2.21 -4.84
N GLU A 861 -13.41 3.27 -5.12
CA GLU A 861 -12.82 4.59 -5.30
C GLU A 861 -12.04 5.05 -4.06
N PHE A 862 -12.59 4.82 -2.87
CA PHE A 862 -11.90 5.18 -1.64
C PHE A 862 -10.58 4.41 -1.53
N ALA A 863 -10.58 3.10 -1.76
CA ALA A 863 -9.37 2.27 -1.74
C ALA A 863 -8.29 2.78 -2.71
N TYR A 864 -8.67 3.04 -3.97
CA TYR A 864 -7.74 3.58 -4.97
C TYR A 864 -7.22 4.97 -4.56
N THR A 865 -8.11 5.85 -4.13
CA THR A 865 -7.76 7.21 -3.70
C THR A 865 -6.78 7.18 -2.53
N MET A 866 -6.99 6.27 -1.57
CA MET A 866 -6.10 6.10 -0.44
C MET A 866 -4.68 5.72 -0.88
N GLN A 867 -4.54 4.77 -1.80
CA GLN A 867 -3.23 4.35 -2.27
C GLN A 867 -2.54 5.42 -3.13
N THR A 868 -3.27 6.09 -4.03
CA THR A 868 -2.69 7.13 -4.88
C THR A 868 -2.32 8.38 -4.11
N LYS A 869 -3.07 8.74 -3.05
CA LYS A 869 -2.81 9.94 -2.24
C LYS A 869 -1.81 9.72 -1.12
N PHE A 870 -1.77 8.54 -0.51
CA PHE A 870 -1.01 8.34 0.74
C PHE A 870 0.05 7.25 0.67
N GLY A 871 -0.07 6.31 -0.26
CA GLY A 871 0.98 5.34 -0.55
C GLY A 871 0.43 3.93 -0.75
N PRO A 872 1.18 3.04 -1.42
CA PRO A 872 0.75 1.67 -1.62
C PRO A 872 0.52 0.92 -0.29
N GLU A 873 1.08 1.39 0.83
CA GLU A 873 0.83 0.92 2.19
C GLU A 873 -0.58 1.25 2.72
N TYR A 874 -1.28 2.24 2.15
CA TYR A 874 -2.64 2.63 2.53
C TYR A 874 -3.70 1.77 1.82
N MET A 875 -3.50 0.45 1.81
CA MET A 875 -4.48 -0.51 1.29
C MET A 875 -5.74 -0.49 2.16
N TRP A 876 -6.90 -0.56 1.53
CA TRP A 876 -8.20 -0.57 2.20
C TRP A 876 -8.86 -1.95 2.09
N ASN A 877 -9.00 -2.66 3.22
CA ASN A 877 -9.61 -4.00 3.24
C ASN A 877 -11.12 -3.92 3.51
N THR A 878 -11.87 -3.52 2.48
CA THR A 878 -13.32 -3.40 2.57
C THR A 878 -13.99 -4.73 2.91
N ALA A 879 -15.04 -4.68 3.72
CA ALA A 879 -15.89 -5.84 4.00
C ALA A 879 -16.92 -6.13 2.88
N ASN A 880 -17.09 -5.20 1.93
CA ASN A 880 -17.91 -5.44 0.75
C ASN A 880 -17.19 -6.43 -0.18
N MET A 881 -17.77 -7.62 -0.36
CA MET A 881 -17.19 -8.73 -1.11
C MET A 881 -17.09 -8.44 -2.61
N GLU A 882 -18.02 -7.66 -3.17
CA GLU A 882 -17.97 -7.26 -4.58
C GLU A 882 -16.88 -6.22 -4.84
N ALA A 883 -16.69 -5.26 -3.93
CA ALA A 883 -15.60 -4.29 -4.00
C ALA A 883 -14.24 -4.97 -3.82
N PHE A 884 -14.13 -5.91 -2.87
CA PHE A 884 -12.86 -6.59 -2.62
C PHE A 884 -12.31 -7.31 -3.86
N GLN A 885 -13.19 -7.93 -4.67
CA GLN A 885 -12.80 -8.62 -5.91
C GLN A 885 -12.09 -7.69 -6.91
N ASP A 886 -12.38 -6.40 -6.88
CA ASP A 886 -11.86 -5.40 -7.82
C ASP A 886 -10.72 -4.55 -7.23
N LEU A 887 -10.30 -4.83 -5.99
CA LEU A 887 -9.15 -4.16 -5.37
C LEU A 887 -7.83 -4.50 -6.09
N PRO A 888 -6.83 -3.58 -6.02
CA PRO A 888 -5.49 -3.80 -6.56
C PRO A 888 -4.67 -4.71 -5.62
N ILE A 889 -5.10 -5.96 -5.52
CA ILE A 889 -4.39 -7.07 -4.87
C ILE A 889 -4.05 -8.08 -5.97
N PRO A 890 -2.84 -8.69 -5.97
CA PRO A 890 -2.51 -9.77 -6.91
C PRO A 890 -3.60 -10.84 -6.99
N GLU A 891 -3.98 -11.24 -8.21
CA GLU A 891 -5.19 -12.06 -8.43
C GLU A 891 -5.17 -13.37 -7.63
N LYS A 892 -4.04 -14.09 -7.65
CA LYS A 892 -3.84 -15.31 -6.85
C LYS A 892 -4.06 -15.10 -5.36
N HIS A 893 -3.58 -13.98 -4.83
CA HIS A 893 -3.73 -13.67 -3.42
C HIS A 893 -5.20 -13.37 -3.11
N LYS A 894 -5.93 -12.67 -4.00
CA LYS A 894 -7.38 -12.48 -3.86
C LYS A 894 -8.13 -13.80 -3.84
N GLU A 895 -7.81 -14.74 -4.72
CA GLU A 895 -8.44 -16.07 -4.75
C GLU A 895 -8.27 -16.80 -3.40
N VAL A 896 -7.05 -16.79 -2.85
CA VAL A 896 -6.76 -17.39 -1.53
C VAL A 896 -7.52 -16.69 -0.42
N ILE A 897 -7.59 -15.36 -0.43
CA ILE A 897 -8.30 -14.58 0.60
C ILE A 897 -9.82 -14.84 0.52
N LEU A 898 -10.39 -14.84 -0.68
CA LEU A 898 -11.81 -15.16 -0.92
C LEU A 898 -12.14 -16.60 -0.49
N GLU A 899 -11.24 -17.56 -0.74
CA GLU A 899 -11.38 -18.92 -0.24
C GLU A 899 -11.33 -18.96 1.29
N GLN A 900 -10.37 -18.26 1.91
CA GLN A 900 -10.28 -18.16 3.36
C GLN A 900 -11.54 -17.52 3.97
N TRP A 901 -12.16 -16.54 3.31
CA TRP A 901 -13.36 -15.89 3.79
C TRP A 901 -14.63 -16.74 3.72
N LYS A 902 -14.64 -17.87 3.01
CA LYS A 902 -15.71 -18.87 3.17
C LYS A 902 -15.72 -19.49 4.57
N TRP A 903 -14.60 -19.40 5.27
CA TRP A 903 -14.39 -19.92 6.62
C TRP A 903 -14.41 -18.83 7.68
N ILE A 904 -15.13 -17.72 7.45
CA ILE A 904 -15.36 -16.75 8.53
C ILE A 904 -16.25 -17.39 9.60
N LYS A 905 -15.80 -17.32 10.86
CA LYS A 905 -16.62 -17.63 12.03
C LYS A 905 -16.37 -16.60 13.12
N GLU A 906 -17.32 -15.70 13.25
CA GLU A 906 -17.26 -14.65 14.26
C GLU A 906 -17.62 -15.14 15.65
N MET A 907 -17.01 -14.50 16.65
CA MET A 907 -17.40 -14.71 18.03
C MET A 907 -18.72 -13.99 18.32
N PRO A 908 -19.81 -14.70 18.67
CA PRO A 908 -21.03 -14.04 19.12
C PRO A 908 -20.76 -13.25 20.39
N ARG A 909 -21.38 -12.08 20.51
CA ARG A 909 -21.16 -11.19 21.64
C ARG A 909 -22.09 -11.54 22.80
N HIS A 910 -21.59 -11.34 24.01
CA HIS A 910 -22.31 -11.57 25.27
C HIS A 910 -21.97 -10.43 26.26
N PRO A 911 -22.86 -10.00 27.17
CA PRO A 911 -22.57 -8.86 28.06
C PRO A 911 -21.39 -9.11 29.02
N ALA A 912 -21.11 -10.37 29.32
CA ALA A 912 -19.94 -10.81 30.09
C ALA A 912 -18.77 -11.32 29.22
N GLY A 913 -18.78 -11.03 27.91
CA GLY A 913 -17.80 -11.56 26.97
C GLY A 913 -16.35 -11.24 27.35
N TYR A 914 -16.09 -10.02 27.85
CA TYR A 914 -14.76 -9.61 28.33
C TYR A 914 -14.19 -10.53 29.42
N MET A 915 -15.05 -11.10 30.27
CA MET A 915 -14.62 -12.02 31.32
C MET A 915 -14.27 -13.38 30.72
N VAL A 916 -15.10 -13.87 29.80
CA VAL A 916 -14.84 -15.14 29.13
C VAL A 916 -13.53 -15.08 28.35
N GLU A 917 -13.27 -13.99 27.63
CA GLU A 917 -11.99 -13.75 26.91
C GLU A 917 -10.80 -13.83 27.86
N ARG A 918 -10.89 -13.09 28.97
CA ARG A 918 -9.85 -13.07 29.98
C ARG A 918 -9.61 -14.45 30.58
N GLU A 919 -10.67 -15.20 30.90
CA GLU A 919 -10.52 -16.51 31.52
C GLU A 919 -10.03 -17.59 30.53
N ILE A 920 -10.34 -17.49 29.23
CA ILE A 920 -9.70 -18.30 28.18
C ILE A 920 -8.19 -18.00 28.15
N SER A 921 -7.79 -16.73 28.14
CA SER A 921 -6.39 -16.32 28.16
C SER A 921 -5.67 -16.77 29.44
N ASN A 922 -6.34 -16.71 30.60
CA ASN A 922 -5.81 -17.19 31.87
C ASN A 922 -5.63 -18.71 31.86
N ALA A 923 -6.60 -19.45 31.33
CA ALA A 923 -6.50 -20.91 31.19
C ALA A 923 -5.32 -21.31 30.30
N TRP A 924 -5.15 -20.64 29.16
CA TRP A 924 -3.97 -20.83 28.29
C TRP A 924 -2.66 -20.56 29.05
N THR A 925 -2.59 -19.43 29.78
CA THR A 925 -1.41 -19.05 30.57
C THR A 925 -1.10 -20.10 31.64
N ASP A 926 -2.13 -20.58 32.33
CA ASP A 926 -1.99 -21.59 33.38
C ASP A 926 -1.42 -22.91 32.83
N VAL A 927 -1.83 -23.31 31.63
CA VAL A 927 -1.33 -24.55 30.99
C VAL A 927 0.08 -24.34 30.42
N VAL A 928 0.26 -23.33 29.57
CA VAL A 928 1.49 -23.16 28.78
C VAL A 928 2.62 -22.57 29.61
N MET A 929 2.33 -21.58 30.45
CA MET A 929 3.36 -20.87 31.23
C MET A 929 3.55 -21.49 32.62
N ASN A 930 2.47 -21.92 33.27
CA ASN A 930 2.51 -22.41 34.65
C ASN A 930 2.50 -23.94 34.76
N GLY A 931 2.41 -24.68 33.65
CA GLY A 931 2.45 -26.15 33.62
C GLY A 931 1.28 -26.82 34.36
N ARG A 932 0.13 -26.14 34.48
CA ARG A 932 -1.06 -26.70 35.15
C ARG A 932 -1.83 -27.63 34.22
N SER A 933 -2.63 -28.52 34.82
CA SER A 933 -3.53 -29.42 34.09
C SER A 933 -4.55 -28.64 33.26
N LEU A 934 -4.65 -28.97 31.97
CA LEU A 934 -5.59 -28.34 31.04
C LEU A 934 -7.03 -28.37 31.56
N ARG A 935 -7.52 -29.56 31.94
CA ARG A 935 -8.90 -29.74 32.41
C ARG A 935 -9.20 -28.87 33.62
N ALA A 936 -8.32 -28.89 34.62
CA ALA A 936 -8.50 -28.11 35.84
C ALA A 936 -8.48 -26.59 35.58
N SER A 937 -7.60 -26.12 34.71
CA SER A 937 -7.50 -24.70 34.32
C SER A 937 -8.76 -24.23 33.59
N VAL A 938 -9.27 -25.01 32.64
CA VAL A 938 -10.48 -24.69 31.87
C VAL A 938 -11.75 -24.77 32.74
N ASP A 939 -11.88 -25.77 33.60
CA ASP A 939 -13.04 -25.87 34.51
C ASP A 939 -13.05 -24.70 35.52
N LYS A 940 -11.88 -24.27 36.01
CA LYS A 940 -11.77 -23.07 36.86
C LYS A 940 -12.17 -21.80 36.08
N ALA A 941 -11.67 -21.64 34.85
CA ALA A 941 -12.03 -20.53 33.99
C ALA A 941 -13.56 -20.48 33.75
N ALA A 942 -14.19 -21.63 33.48
CA ALA A 942 -15.62 -21.73 33.28
C ALA A 942 -16.43 -21.33 34.53
N LEU A 943 -15.97 -21.68 35.73
CA LEU A 943 -16.62 -21.28 36.98
C LEU A 943 -16.59 -19.75 37.19
N VAL A 944 -15.45 -19.12 36.91
CA VAL A 944 -15.30 -17.65 37.05
C VAL A 944 -16.13 -16.93 35.99
N ALA A 945 -16.07 -17.39 34.74
CA ALA A 945 -16.86 -16.88 33.63
C ALA A 945 -18.37 -16.96 33.90
N ASN A 946 -18.87 -18.12 34.32
CA ASN A 946 -20.30 -18.32 34.60
C ASN A 946 -20.85 -17.38 35.69
N ARG A 947 -20.08 -17.13 36.75
CA ARG A 947 -20.49 -16.19 37.82
C ARG A 947 -20.68 -14.77 37.29
N GLU A 948 -19.78 -14.34 36.40
CA GLU A 948 -19.90 -13.01 35.78
C GLU A 948 -21.01 -12.96 34.72
N MET A 949 -21.21 -14.05 33.96
CA MET A 949 -22.32 -14.16 33.02
C MET A 949 -23.66 -14.02 33.71
N GLU A 950 -23.89 -14.76 34.81
CA GLU A 950 -25.12 -14.65 35.61
C GLU A 950 -25.32 -13.23 36.14
N ARG A 951 -24.27 -12.62 36.72
CA ARG A 951 -24.31 -11.24 37.22
C ARG A 951 -24.68 -10.23 36.13
N LYS A 952 -24.14 -10.39 34.92
CA LYS A 952 -24.43 -9.49 33.80
C LYS A 952 -25.80 -9.73 33.19
N LEU A 953 -26.25 -10.97 33.08
CA LEU A 953 -27.60 -11.27 32.63
C LEU A 953 -28.66 -10.74 33.61
N GLU A 954 -28.35 -10.71 34.92
CA GLU A 954 -29.18 -10.01 35.91
C GLU A 954 -29.14 -8.48 35.73
N GLU A 955 -27.94 -7.90 35.55
CA GLU A 955 -27.75 -6.46 35.29
C GLU A 955 -28.55 -5.95 34.08
N PHE A 956 -28.63 -6.75 33.01
CA PHE A 956 -29.39 -6.45 31.78
C PHE A 956 -30.83 -6.99 31.78
N GLY A 957 -31.31 -7.54 32.89
CA GLY A 957 -32.72 -7.92 33.08
C GLY A 957 -33.17 -9.21 32.38
N TYR A 958 -32.24 -10.06 31.97
CA TYR A 958 -32.54 -11.42 31.48
C TYR A 958 -32.79 -12.40 32.63
N ILE A 959 -32.13 -12.19 33.77
CA ILE A 959 -32.32 -12.94 35.00
C ILE A 959 -32.85 -11.99 36.08
N LYS A 960 -33.77 -12.47 36.91
CA LYS A 960 -34.23 -11.77 38.11
C LYS A 960 -34.42 -12.76 39.25
N ASP A 961 -33.79 -12.50 40.39
CA ASP A 961 -33.85 -13.37 41.58
C ASP A 961 -33.47 -14.84 41.25
N GLY A 962 -32.47 -15.04 40.39
CA GLY A 962 -32.01 -16.36 39.95
C GLY A 962 -32.94 -17.10 38.97
N ARG A 963 -33.97 -16.43 38.43
CA ARG A 963 -34.87 -16.99 37.41
C ARG A 963 -34.73 -16.26 36.08
N VAL A 964 -34.71 -17.01 34.99
CA VAL A 964 -34.76 -16.47 33.63
C VAL A 964 -36.14 -15.84 33.40
N VAL A 965 -36.17 -14.52 33.17
CA VAL A 965 -37.40 -13.74 32.93
C VAL A 965 -37.52 -13.26 31.49
N ARG A 966 -36.43 -13.30 30.73
CA ARG A 966 -36.36 -13.02 29.30
C ARG A 966 -35.38 -14.00 28.66
N GLU A 967 -35.76 -14.57 27.53
CA GLU A 967 -34.89 -15.46 26.78
C GLU A 967 -33.69 -14.71 26.22
N TYR A 968 -32.53 -15.36 26.27
CA TYR A 968 -31.31 -14.93 25.60
C TYR A 968 -30.92 -16.02 24.59
N ALA A 969 -30.36 -15.63 23.47
CA ALA A 969 -29.92 -16.56 22.43
C ALA A 969 -28.57 -16.11 21.87
N ILE A 970 -27.68 -17.08 21.70
CA ILE A 970 -26.39 -16.86 21.05
C ILE A 970 -26.60 -16.98 19.55
N PRO A 971 -26.40 -15.90 18.77
CA PRO A 971 -26.65 -15.93 17.34
C PRO A 971 -25.60 -16.76 16.61
N ASP A 972 -26.01 -17.38 15.51
CA ASP A 972 -25.11 -17.89 14.49
C ASP A 972 -25.39 -17.26 13.11
N GLY A 973 -24.51 -17.53 12.13
CA GLY A 973 -24.72 -17.04 10.78
C GLY A 973 -25.87 -17.74 10.03
N ASP A 974 -26.33 -18.91 10.48
CA ASP A 974 -27.48 -19.60 9.89
C ASP A 974 -28.79 -18.88 10.24
N ASP A 975 -28.91 -18.33 11.45
CA ASP A 975 -30.01 -17.46 11.87
C ASP A 975 -30.13 -16.24 10.95
N ILE A 976 -29.00 -15.62 10.62
CA ILE A 976 -28.95 -14.45 9.74
C ILE A 976 -29.24 -14.84 8.29
N ARG A 977 -28.67 -15.95 7.80
CA ARG A 977 -28.99 -16.51 6.46
C ARG A 977 -30.48 -16.79 6.31
N LYS A 978 -31.12 -17.32 7.34
CA LYS A 978 -32.57 -17.57 7.35
C LYS A 978 -33.35 -16.26 7.23
N LYS A 979 -32.99 -15.23 7.98
CA LYS A 979 -33.62 -13.91 7.91
C LYS A 979 -33.48 -13.26 6.53
N VAL A 980 -32.31 -13.34 5.92
CA VAL A 980 -32.09 -12.82 4.55
C VAL A 980 -33.01 -13.53 3.56
N LYS A 981 -33.07 -14.87 3.60
CA LYS A 981 -33.97 -15.66 2.73
C LYS A 981 -35.46 -15.41 2.97
N GLU A 982 -35.86 -14.99 4.17
CA GLU A 982 -37.24 -14.61 4.48
C GLU A 982 -37.60 -13.20 3.95
N ALA A 983 -36.60 -12.36 3.71
CA ALA A 983 -36.76 -11.01 3.18
C ALA A 983 -36.69 -10.94 1.63
N GLU A 984 -36.01 -11.90 0.99
CA GLU A 984 -36.01 -12.15 -0.46
C GLU A 984 -37.32 -12.78 -0.94
#